data_AF-A0A958JGZ3-F1
#
_entry.id   AF-A0A958JGZ3-F1
#
_cell.length_a   1.000
_cell.length_b   1.000
_cell.length_c   1.000
_cell.angle_alpha   90.00
_cell.angle_beta   90.00
_cell.angle_gamma   90.00
#
_symmetry.space_group_name_H-M   'P 1'
#
loop_
_entity.id
_entity.type
_entity.pdbx_description
1 polymer ?
#
loop_
_entity_poly.entity_id
_entity_poly.type
_entity_poly.pdbx_seq_one_letter_code
_entity_poly.pdbx_strand_id
1 'polypeptide(L)'
;TGKLTVTFIDAPAVLAAKGDAGALGAGAPAVVAELPEAVAPIEVAASEADVADLEVIEPAAEPAIATEEDIAAVAMADEATTEAASGVPSLDALSFEKTHNDAGEVLIRLSDAAAFELRRTAPSEYTLSLPGVEAASRTTIPQIAPKSFPGIRSARAIQTGENTEVRMFVDESVDLQAFPRGSEIVVQATPSLLAQNPQARAQLEAAEAPAEEGGVDDTARRNPTGIRSADGSKIYTGRIISLDLQDTDIDNALRIIAEVSNLNIIASDDVSGKVTLRLIDVPWDQALDVILKTNGLDQVTEGNVIRIAPVDKLRQEREALREAKRAAEQLEDLTVQYVRVSYARVGELVEQVATVLSERGSVIEDERTNQLIIKDIAKGHEEAVELIKRLDLRTPQVLLETQIVEGQRNILRDLGFQWNFTYVESPQTGNATGNNFPNSVTVGGTAADAGGGLQTVNFPAVLTDAAGSAIAAVLDSADGSRSLAARLSALETEGKVKVISRPQVATVNNKQAEIKSVETVRVRLPDSGTSIATGSGASASGGGRTAFEEIEVGIELTVTPQASPDYYVLMDVIARSSTFGSTVVDNIPSTLEREATSTILVKSGQTFALGGIYRIEDTDQIQGVPFLKDIPFLGVLFRRSFVDKSDEELIFFITPHIVEGSFDPSLM
;
A
#
# COMPACT_ATOMS: atom_id res chain seq x y z
N THR A 1 -50.04 9.57 0.19
CA THR A 1 -49.13 8.65 -0.50
C THR A 1 -49.93 7.81 -1.48
N GLY A 2 -50.15 8.35 -2.68
CA GLY A 2 -50.90 7.68 -3.75
C GLY A 2 -50.00 6.74 -4.54
N LYS A 3 -50.38 5.45 -4.60
CA LYS A 3 -49.73 4.42 -5.40
C LYS A 3 -50.08 4.58 -6.87
N LEU A 4 -49.07 4.84 -7.70
CA LEU A 4 -49.16 4.71 -9.15
C LEU A 4 -48.94 3.24 -9.53
N THR A 5 -49.95 2.64 -10.15
CA THR A 5 -49.92 1.27 -10.71
C THR A 5 -49.77 1.44 -12.22
N VAL A 6 -48.69 0.91 -12.80
CA VAL A 6 -48.45 0.91 -14.25
C VAL A 6 -48.80 -0.46 -14.79
N THR A 7 -49.80 -0.51 -15.68
CA THR A 7 -50.29 -1.71 -16.36
C THR A 7 -49.59 -1.84 -17.72
N PHE A 8 -48.93 -2.97 -17.97
CA PHE A 8 -48.40 -3.30 -19.30
C PHE A 8 -49.52 -3.85 -20.20
N ILE A 9 -49.64 -3.30 -21.40
CA ILE A 9 -50.53 -3.76 -22.47
C ILE A 9 -49.69 -4.61 -23.42
N ASP A 10 -50.10 -5.86 -23.59
CA ASP A 10 -49.52 -6.85 -24.51
C ASP A 10 -50.36 -6.89 -25.80
N ALA A 11 -49.71 -6.93 -26.96
CA ALA A 11 -50.35 -7.07 -28.27
C ALA A 11 -49.38 -7.68 -29.32
N PRO A 12 -49.88 -8.40 -30.34
CA PRO A 12 -49.46 -9.78 -30.57
C PRO A 12 -48.57 -10.02 -31.80
N ALA A 13 -47.96 -11.21 -31.81
CA ALA A 13 -47.20 -11.80 -32.92
C ALA A 13 -48.08 -12.16 -34.14
N VAL A 14 -47.60 -11.87 -35.34
CA VAL A 14 -48.17 -12.29 -36.62
C VAL A 14 -47.23 -13.25 -37.33
N LEU A 15 -47.83 -14.34 -37.81
CA LEU A 15 -47.24 -15.51 -38.46
C LEU A 15 -47.60 -15.50 -39.96
N ALA A 16 -46.62 -15.64 -40.85
CA ALA A 16 -46.79 -16.07 -42.26
C ALA A 16 -45.41 -16.52 -42.80
N ALA A 17 -45.11 -17.81 -43.00
CA ALA A 17 -45.58 -18.76 -44.01
C ALA A 17 -45.03 -18.56 -45.45
N LYS A 18 -43.96 -19.33 -45.74
CA LYS A 18 -43.85 -20.35 -46.82
C LYS A 18 -43.31 -19.99 -48.23
N GLY A 19 -42.21 -20.70 -48.57
CA GLY A 19 -41.95 -21.38 -49.86
C GLY A 19 -40.80 -20.79 -50.70
N ASP A 20 -39.93 -21.54 -51.39
CA ASP A 20 -39.45 -22.94 -51.43
C ASP A 20 -38.32 -22.97 -52.50
N ALA A 21 -37.53 -24.04 -52.53
CA ALA A 21 -36.53 -24.48 -53.54
C ALA A 21 -35.13 -23.81 -53.52
N GLY A 22 -34.01 -24.53 -53.53
CA GLY A 22 -33.75 -25.97 -53.53
C GLY A 22 -32.28 -26.28 -53.86
N ALA A 23 -31.82 -27.48 -53.44
CA ALA A 23 -30.72 -28.30 -54.01
C ALA A 23 -29.27 -27.78 -53.82
N LEU A 24 -28.20 -28.50 -53.41
CA LEU A 24 -27.78 -29.90 -53.15
C LEU A 24 -26.59 -29.80 -52.14
N GLY A 25 -26.10 -30.79 -51.38
CA GLY A 25 -26.39 -32.21 -51.22
C GLY A 25 -25.35 -32.89 -50.29
N ALA A 26 -25.71 -34.11 -49.89
CA ALA A 26 -24.88 -35.25 -49.45
C ALA A 26 -24.29 -35.34 -48.02
N GLY A 27 -24.79 -36.34 -47.27
CA GLY A 27 -24.02 -37.05 -46.22
C GLY A 27 -24.81 -37.53 -44.98
N ALA A 28 -25.55 -38.66 -45.09
CA ALA A 28 -26.32 -39.34 -44.02
C ALA A 28 -25.43 -40.26 -43.11
N PRO A 29 -25.95 -41.03 -42.11
CA PRO A 29 -27.32 -41.13 -41.58
C PRO A 29 -27.48 -41.10 -40.03
N ALA A 30 -28.74 -41.00 -39.62
CA ALA A 30 -29.30 -40.93 -38.27
C ALA A 30 -29.58 -42.30 -37.61
N VAL A 31 -29.68 -42.31 -36.27
CA VAL A 31 -30.58 -43.19 -35.50
C VAL A 31 -31.23 -42.38 -34.36
N VAL A 32 -32.52 -42.64 -34.16
CA VAL A 32 -33.56 -41.94 -33.39
C VAL A 32 -33.74 -42.56 -32.00
N ALA A 33 -34.07 -41.76 -30.97
CA ALA A 33 -35.06 -42.03 -29.89
C ALA A 33 -34.99 -40.88 -28.85
N GLU A 34 -35.96 -39.97 -28.80
CA GLU A 34 -37.19 -39.98 -27.98
C GLU A 34 -36.95 -39.61 -26.49
N LEU A 35 -37.50 -38.45 -26.10
CA LEU A 35 -37.60 -37.91 -24.73
C LEU A 35 -38.86 -38.45 -24.03
N PRO A 36 -38.85 -38.60 -22.70
CA PRO A 36 -40.10 -38.60 -21.92
C PRO A 36 -40.22 -37.45 -20.91
N GLU A 37 -41.49 -37.22 -20.57
CA GLU A 37 -42.12 -36.15 -19.81
C GLU A 37 -41.83 -36.07 -18.30
N ALA A 38 -42.24 -34.90 -17.80
CA ALA A 38 -42.47 -34.41 -16.44
C ALA A 38 -42.86 -35.40 -15.32
N VAL A 39 -42.40 -35.07 -14.11
CA VAL A 39 -43.01 -35.47 -12.82
C VAL A 39 -43.11 -34.23 -11.91
N ALA A 40 -44.30 -34.04 -11.35
CA ALA A 40 -44.72 -32.98 -10.43
C ALA A 40 -44.45 -33.36 -8.94
N PRO A 41 -44.68 -32.45 -7.97
CA PRO A 41 -43.94 -32.39 -6.70
C PRO A 41 -44.60 -33.14 -5.52
N ILE A 42 -43.81 -33.35 -4.46
CA ILE A 42 -44.24 -33.93 -3.17
C ILE A 42 -44.52 -32.80 -2.16
N GLU A 43 -45.72 -32.82 -1.58
CA GLU A 43 -46.16 -32.05 -0.41
C GLU A 43 -45.51 -32.54 0.90
N VAL A 44 -45.15 -31.62 1.80
CA VAL A 44 -45.18 -31.88 3.25
C VAL A 44 -45.82 -30.68 3.95
N ALA A 45 -46.86 -31.00 4.72
CA ALA A 45 -47.76 -30.10 5.42
C ALA A 45 -47.10 -29.34 6.58
N ALA A 46 -47.54 -28.09 6.76
CA ALA A 46 -47.31 -27.28 7.96
C ALA A 46 -48.38 -27.59 9.03
N SER A 47 -47.96 -27.66 10.29
CA SER A 47 -48.83 -27.67 11.47
C SER A 47 -48.70 -26.34 12.23
N GLU A 48 -49.84 -25.75 12.58
CA GLU A 48 -50.03 -24.56 13.43
C GLU A 48 -49.72 -24.80 14.92
N ALA A 49 -49.65 -23.67 15.65
CA ALA A 49 -49.71 -23.44 17.10
C ALA A 49 -48.34 -23.23 17.80
N ASP A 50 -47.97 -21.98 18.09
CA ASP A 50 -48.41 -21.20 19.26
C ASP A 50 -47.52 -19.95 19.44
N VAL A 51 -48.15 -18.80 19.64
CA VAL A 51 -47.53 -17.47 19.80
C VAL A 51 -47.95 -16.91 21.16
N ALA A 52 -46.97 -16.73 22.05
CA ALA A 52 -46.95 -15.90 23.27
C ALA A 52 -45.64 -16.29 23.99
N ASP A 53 -44.75 -15.44 24.50
CA ASP A 53 -44.72 -14.04 24.86
C ASP A 53 -43.25 -13.61 24.76
N LEU A 54 -42.96 -12.37 24.36
CA LEU A 54 -41.78 -11.65 24.88
C LEU A 54 -41.92 -10.15 24.61
N GLU A 55 -41.79 -9.42 25.70
CA GLU A 55 -42.06 -8.01 25.90
C GLU A 55 -41.28 -7.08 24.97
N VAL A 56 -41.99 -6.02 24.57
CA VAL A 56 -41.46 -4.80 24.00
C VAL A 56 -40.64 -4.07 25.08
N ILE A 57 -39.32 -3.98 24.88
CA ILE A 57 -38.50 -2.95 25.53
C ILE A 57 -38.18 -1.91 24.45
N GLU A 58 -38.68 -0.70 24.67
CA GLU A 58 -38.42 0.48 23.83
C GLU A 58 -36.92 0.74 23.66
N PRO A 59 -36.43 1.07 22.45
CA PRO A 59 -35.07 1.57 22.31
C PRO A 59 -34.98 3.01 22.83
N ALA A 60 -34.08 3.21 23.80
CA ALA A 60 -33.68 4.50 24.32
C ALA A 60 -33.13 5.41 23.21
N ALA A 61 -33.41 6.70 23.34
CA ALA A 61 -33.03 7.77 22.43
C ALA A 61 -31.52 7.84 22.15
N GLU A 62 -31.17 8.10 20.89
CA GLU A 62 -29.83 8.47 20.42
C GLU A 62 -29.32 9.76 21.08
N PRO A 63 -28.01 9.90 21.38
CA PRO A 63 -27.44 11.19 21.74
C PRO A 63 -27.26 12.06 20.49
N ALA A 64 -27.84 13.27 20.54
CA ALA A 64 -27.63 14.31 19.54
C ALA A 64 -26.16 14.77 19.51
N ILE A 65 -25.60 14.85 18.31
CA ILE A 65 -24.25 15.38 18.04
C ILE A 65 -24.37 16.90 17.88
N ALA A 66 -23.52 17.63 18.62
CA ALA A 66 -23.46 19.09 18.68
C ALA A 66 -22.91 19.72 17.38
N THR A 67 -23.41 20.92 17.07
CA THR A 67 -23.04 21.79 15.94
C THR A 67 -21.84 22.69 16.25
N GLU A 68 -21.13 23.12 15.20
CA GLU A 68 -19.85 23.88 15.14
C GLU A 68 -19.76 25.26 15.85
N GLU A 69 -20.62 25.61 16.81
CA GLU A 69 -20.54 26.91 17.51
C GLU A 69 -19.97 26.86 18.95
N ASP A 70 -19.54 25.69 19.43
CA ASP A 70 -18.96 25.52 20.78
C ASP A 70 -17.41 25.37 20.81
N ILE A 71 -16.73 25.55 19.67
CA ILE A 71 -15.27 25.31 19.56
C ILE A 71 -14.39 26.54 19.86
N ALA A 72 -14.96 27.66 20.33
CA ALA A 72 -14.21 28.90 20.59
C ALA A 72 -14.06 29.27 22.08
N ALA A 73 -14.44 28.40 23.03
CA ALA A 73 -14.36 28.71 24.47
C ALA A 73 -13.79 27.57 25.34
N VAL A 74 -12.70 26.92 24.90
CA VAL A 74 -11.90 26.01 25.76
C VAL A 74 -10.39 26.28 25.67
N ALA A 75 -9.96 27.31 24.96
CA ALA A 75 -8.63 27.89 25.15
C ALA A 75 -8.73 28.92 26.27
N MET A 76 -7.92 28.77 27.32
CA MET A 76 -7.84 29.61 28.54
C MET A 76 -8.63 29.11 29.76
N ALA A 77 -8.35 27.90 30.23
CA ALA A 77 -8.29 27.58 31.66
C ALA A 77 -7.82 26.13 31.84
N ASP A 78 -6.51 25.92 32.00
CA ASP A 78 -6.03 24.97 33.00
C ASP A 78 -4.55 25.25 33.27
N GLU A 79 -4.33 26.24 34.15
CA GLU A 79 -3.04 26.44 34.78
C GLU A 79 -3.21 26.01 36.25
N ALA A 80 -2.31 25.13 36.67
CA ALA A 80 -2.04 24.72 38.05
C ALA A 80 -3.15 23.94 38.78
N THR A 81 -2.98 22.61 38.82
CA THR A 81 -3.20 21.88 40.07
C THR A 81 -1.96 21.04 40.37
N THR A 82 -1.14 21.58 41.28
CA THR A 82 -0.09 20.87 42.00
C THR A 82 -0.77 19.92 42.98
N GLU A 83 -0.73 18.62 42.72
CA GLU A 83 -1.04 17.60 43.72
C GLU A 83 0.24 16.84 44.06
N ALA A 84 0.75 17.14 45.26
CA ALA A 84 1.86 16.42 45.85
C ALA A 84 1.37 15.04 46.33
N ALA A 85 1.82 13.99 45.65
CA ALA A 85 1.82 12.63 46.14
C ALA A 85 3.13 11.96 45.70
N SER A 86 3.71 11.19 46.62
CA SER A 86 5.05 10.59 46.58
C SER A 86 5.51 9.98 45.24
N GLY A 87 6.81 10.08 44.97
CA GLY A 87 7.56 8.98 44.34
C GLY A 87 7.98 9.21 42.90
N VAL A 88 9.27 8.93 42.66
CA VAL A 88 9.96 8.74 41.37
C VAL A 88 9.95 9.96 40.43
N PRO A 89 11.12 10.55 40.07
CA PRO A 89 11.18 11.62 39.07
C PRO A 89 10.61 11.15 37.72
N SER A 90 9.91 12.04 37.02
CA SER A 90 9.26 11.77 35.73
C SER A 90 9.85 12.61 34.61
N LEU A 91 9.86 12.08 33.38
CA LEU A 91 10.22 12.81 32.16
C LEU A 91 8.95 13.42 31.56
N ASP A 92 8.84 14.74 31.65
CA ASP A 92 7.60 15.48 31.36
C ASP A 92 7.50 15.90 29.89
N ALA A 93 8.62 16.33 29.29
CA ALA A 93 8.64 16.81 27.91
C ALA A 93 10.00 16.63 27.22
N LEU A 94 9.96 16.47 25.90
CA LEU A 94 11.12 16.47 25.02
C LEU A 94 10.87 17.48 23.89
N SER A 95 11.78 18.44 23.71
CA SER A 95 11.63 19.50 22.71
C SER A 95 12.94 19.84 22.00
N PHE A 96 12.83 20.28 20.75
CA PHE A 96 13.97 20.71 19.93
C PHE A 96 14.06 22.24 19.92
N GLU A 97 15.22 22.79 20.25
CA GLU A 97 15.51 24.23 20.13
C GLU A 97 16.80 24.48 19.38
N LYS A 98 16.91 25.65 18.75
CA LYS A 98 18.14 26.10 18.10
C LYS A 98 18.86 27.09 19.00
N THR A 99 20.16 26.86 19.22
CA THR A 99 21.01 27.80 19.95
C THR A 99 21.31 29.04 19.10
N HIS A 100 21.82 30.11 19.72
CA HIS A 100 22.18 31.35 19.01
C HIS A 100 23.26 31.16 17.92
N ASN A 101 23.98 30.04 17.95
CA ASN A 101 25.00 29.64 16.97
C ASN A 101 24.47 28.65 15.91
N ASP A 102 23.14 28.50 15.78
CA ASP A 102 22.46 27.57 14.86
C ASP A 102 22.86 26.08 15.05
N ALA A 103 23.30 25.72 16.25
CA ALA A 103 23.45 24.32 16.68
C ALA A 103 22.12 23.80 17.25
N GLY A 104 21.79 22.55 16.91
CA GLY A 104 20.57 21.89 17.39
C GLY A 104 20.74 21.41 18.83
N GLU A 105 19.77 21.72 19.68
CA GLU A 105 19.69 21.27 21.07
C GLU A 105 18.39 20.50 21.32
N VAL A 106 18.47 19.41 22.06
CA VAL A 106 17.31 18.71 22.62
C VAL A 106 17.22 19.06 24.09
N LEU A 107 16.09 19.64 24.50
CA LEU A 107 15.77 19.85 25.91
C LEU A 107 14.90 18.71 26.41
N ILE A 108 15.36 18.09 27.49
CA ILE A 108 14.63 17.04 28.20
C ILE A 108 14.22 17.64 29.55
N ARG A 109 12.93 17.84 29.75
CA ARG A 109 12.38 18.37 31.00
C ARG A 109 12.00 17.24 31.93
N LEU A 110 12.50 17.30 33.15
CA LEU A 110 12.22 16.37 34.23
C LEU A 110 11.42 17.08 35.33
N SER A 111 10.64 16.33 36.10
CA SER A 111 9.95 16.87 37.27
C SER A 111 10.88 17.13 38.45
N ASP A 112 12.03 16.45 38.52
CA ASP A 112 13.14 16.73 39.45
C ASP A 112 14.50 16.40 38.80
N ALA A 113 15.59 16.95 39.36
CA ALA A 113 16.94 16.72 38.83
C ALA A 113 17.36 15.25 38.98
N ALA A 114 17.70 14.60 37.86
CA ALA A 114 18.13 13.21 37.83
C ALA A 114 19.59 13.06 37.35
N ALA A 115 20.26 12.01 37.80
CA ALA A 115 21.53 11.59 37.22
C ALA A 115 21.29 11.07 35.79
N PHE A 116 22.25 11.28 34.90
CA PHE A 116 22.15 10.81 33.52
C PHE A 116 23.50 10.32 33.01
N GLU A 117 23.45 9.38 32.06
CA GLU A 117 24.63 8.91 31.34
C GLU A 117 24.35 8.91 29.84
N LEU A 118 25.14 9.66 29.07
CA LEU A 118 25.05 9.69 27.61
C LEU A 118 26.08 8.71 27.03
N ARG A 119 25.61 7.74 26.24
CA ARG A 119 26.46 6.79 25.52
C ARG A 119 26.14 6.79 24.04
N ARG A 120 27.16 6.66 23.18
CA ARG A 120 26.97 6.39 21.75
C ARG A 120 26.76 4.89 21.60
N THR A 121 25.64 4.48 21.03
CA THR A 121 25.27 3.06 20.88
C THR A 121 25.47 2.59 19.43
N ALA A 122 25.41 3.51 18.46
CA ALA A 122 25.72 3.25 17.06
C ALA A 122 26.33 4.52 16.39
N PRO A 123 26.88 4.42 15.17
CA PRO A 123 27.44 5.57 14.46
C PRO A 123 26.49 6.76 14.30
N SER A 124 25.17 6.52 14.27
CA SER A 124 24.14 7.56 14.17
C SER A 124 23.12 7.53 15.31
N GLU A 125 23.42 6.85 16.42
CA GLU A 125 22.51 6.67 17.55
C GLU A 125 23.20 6.93 18.89
N TYR A 126 22.59 7.79 19.70
CA TYR A 126 22.97 8.08 21.08
C TYR A 126 21.84 7.68 22.03
N THR A 127 22.20 7.02 23.12
CA THR A 127 21.27 6.65 24.19
C THR A 127 21.64 7.41 25.46
N LEU A 128 20.71 8.22 25.95
CA LEU A 128 20.79 8.87 27.26
C LEU A 128 20.02 8.03 28.28
N SER A 129 20.73 7.41 29.22
CA SER A 129 20.13 6.63 30.31
C SER A 129 19.81 7.52 31.51
N LEU A 130 18.56 7.46 31.96
CA LEU A 130 18.01 8.16 33.12
C LEU A 130 17.56 7.12 34.15
N PRO A 131 18.43 6.74 35.12
CA PRO A 131 18.09 5.74 36.12
C PRO A 131 17.03 6.24 37.10
N GLY A 132 16.00 5.42 37.34
CA GLY A 132 14.92 5.73 38.29
C GLY A 132 14.01 6.88 37.84
N VAL A 133 13.93 7.17 36.53
CA VAL A 133 13.01 8.15 35.95
C VAL A 133 11.90 7.43 35.19
N GLU A 134 10.65 7.86 35.35
CA GLU A 134 9.50 7.31 34.62
C GLU A 134 9.10 8.21 33.42
N ALA A 135 8.94 7.63 32.24
CA ALA A 135 8.60 8.37 31.03
C ALA A 135 7.08 8.68 30.95
N ALA A 136 6.71 9.95 30.83
CA ALA A 136 5.31 10.31 30.56
C ALA A 136 4.86 9.81 29.18
N SER A 137 3.62 9.35 29.06
CA SER A 137 3.08 8.71 27.83
C SER A 137 3.27 9.52 26.53
N ARG A 138 3.33 10.85 26.63
CA ARG A 138 3.55 11.76 25.49
C ARG A 138 4.99 11.75 24.97
N THR A 139 5.95 11.33 25.78
CA THR A 139 7.39 11.32 25.47
C THR A 139 7.86 9.99 24.86
N THR A 140 7.02 8.95 24.96
CA THR A 140 7.22 7.63 24.33
C THR A 140 6.96 7.64 22.82
N ILE A 141 6.28 8.66 22.30
CA ILE A 141 6.06 8.88 20.87
C ILE A 141 7.34 9.49 20.28
N PRO A 142 7.87 8.95 19.16
CA PRO A 142 9.07 9.52 18.53
C PRO A 142 8.80 10.94 18.05
N GLN A 143 9.60 11.89 18.51
CA GLN A 143 9.56 13.27 18.03
C GLN A 143 10.57 13.45 16.91
N ILE A 144 10.09 13.88 15.75
CA ILE A 144 10.89 14.10 14.55
C ILE A 144 11.29 15.57 14.50
N ALA A 145 12.59 15.82 14.36
CA ALA A 145 13.09 17.18 14.20
C ALA A 145 12.68 17.75 12.83
N PRO A 146 12.36 19.05 12.72
CA PRO A 146 12.04 19.67 11.43
C PRO A 146 13.23 19.57 10.46
N LYS A 147 12.98 19.49 9.15
CA LYS A 147 14.03 19.29 8.11
C LYS A 147 15.16 20.35 8.11
N SER A 148 14.95 21.50 8.74
CA SER A 148 15.92 22.59 8.88
C SER A 148 16.74 22.51 10.19
N PHE A 149 16.57 21.45 10.97
CA PHE A 149 17.24 21.26 12.26
C PHE A 149 18.61 20.58 12.07
N PRO A 150 19.70 21.14 12.62
CA PRO A 150 21.04 20.64 12.37
C PRO A 150 21.41 19.47 13.30
N GLY A 151 21.81 18.34 12.70
CA GLY A 151 22.51 17.26 13.36
C GLY A 151 21.66 16.22 14.10
N ILE A 152 20.47 16.58 14.58
CA ILE A 152 19.57 15.65 15.31
C ILE A 152 18.30 15.45 14.49
N ARG A 153 18.00 14.19 14.14
CA ARG A 153 16.88 13.81 13.26
C ARG A 153 15.63 13.45 14.02
N SER A 154 15.77 12.73 15.13
CA SER A 154 14.65 12.36 16.00
C SER A 154 15.12 11.99 17.40
N ALA A 155 14.19 12.04 18.35
CA ALA A 155 14.42 11.65 19.73
C ALA A 155 13.17 10.96 20.29
N ARG A 156 13.37 9.92 21.11
CA ARG A 156 12.29 9.12 21.70
C ARG A 156 12.70 8.61 23.09
N ALA A 157 11.80 8.70 24.07
CA ALA A 157 11.98 8.03 25.35
C ALA A 157 11.42 6.60 25.31
N ILE A 158 12.10 5.65 25.92
CA ILE A 158 11.69 4.25 26.07
C ILE A 158 11.86 3.88 27.54
N GLN A 159 10.80 3.38 28.17
CA GLN A 159 10.87 2.85 29.52
C GLN A 159 11.46 1.44 29.47
N THR A 160 12.60 1.22 30.13
CA THR A 160 13.28 -0.08 30.25
C THR A 160 13.39 -0.44 31.73
N GLY A 161 12.35 -1.10 32.26
CA GLY A 161 12.25 -1.40 33.69
C GLY A 161 12.09 -0.12 34.53
N GLU A 162 12.95 0.07 35.53
CA GLU A 162 12.97 1.27 36.39
C GLU A 162 13.72 2.47 35.77
N ASN A 163 14.31 2.29 34.58
CA ASN A 163 15.09 3.33 33.91
C ASN A 163 14.38 3.82 32.65
N THR A 164 14.52 5.11 32.34
CA THR A 164 14.12 5.67 31.04
C THR A 164 15.36 5.84 30.16
N GLU A 165 15.31 5.32 28.94
CA GLU A 165 16.33 5.55 27.91
C GLU A 165 15.79 6.50 26.84
N VAL A 166 16.45 7.64 26.66
CA VAL A 166 16.15 8.56 25.55
C VAL A 166 17.10 8.25 24.39
N ARG A 167 16.55 7.66 23.33
CA ARG A 167 17.28 7.35 22.11
C ARG A 167 17.16 8.51 21.12
N MET A 168 18.30 8.97 20.63
CA MET A 168 18.42 10.10 19.71
C MET A 168 19.15 9.65 18.45
N PHE A 169 18.53 9.88 17.30
CA PHE A 169 19.14 9.62 16.00
C PHE A 169 19.76 10.90 15.46
N VAL A 170 21.04 10.84 15.11
CA VAL A 170 21.84 11.99 14.67
C VAL A 170 22.47 11.74 13.29
N ASP A 171 23.00 12.80 12.69
CA ASP A 171 23.84 12.71 11.50
C ASP A 171 25.25 12.22 11.89
N GLU A 172 25.89 11.40 11.05
CA GLU A 172 27.19 10.77 11.37
C GLU A 172 28.34 11.77 11.63
N SER A 173 28.20 13.01 11.16
CA SER A 173 29.19 14.08 11.32
C SER A 173 29.09 14.84 12.65
N VAL A 174 28.16 14.47 13.52
CA VAL A 174 27.81 15.21 14.74
C VAL A 174 27.96 14.32 15.99
N ASP A 175 28.64 14.85 17.00
CA ASP A 175 28.71 14.25 18.34
C ASP A 175 27.83 15.04 19.33
N LEU A 176 27.20 14.33 20.27
CA LEU A 176 26.33 14.95 21.27
C LEU A 176 27.04 15.16 22.61
N GLN A 177 26.81 16.31 23.24
CA GLN A 177 27.21 16.59 24.61
C GLN A 177 25.99 16.98 25.44
N ALA A 178 25.80 16.34 26.60
CA ALA A 178 24.68 16.60 27.50
C ALA A 178 25.14 17.39 28.73
N PHE A 179 24.41 18.45 29.07
CA PHE A 179 24.67 19.31 30.22
C PHE A 179 23.44 19.37 31.14
N PRO A 180 23.60 19.27 32.46
CA PRO A 180 22.51 19.52 33.40
C PRO A 180 22.21 21.02 33.47
N ARG A 181 20.93 21.37 33.43
CA ARG A 181 20.40 22.74 33.61
C ARG A 181 19.20 22.70 34.57
N GLY A 182 19.47 22.47 35.85
CA GLY A 182 18.43 22.35 36.87
C GLY A 182 17.61 21.08 36.68
N SER A 183 16.29 21.22 36.47
CA SER A 183 15.38 20.13 36.11
C SER A 183 15.33 19.84 34.60
N GLU A 184 16.18 20.49 33.82
CA GLU A 184 16.32 20.24 32.38
C GLU A 184 17.69 19.63 32.08
N ILE A 185 17.74 18.71 31.10
CA ILE A 185 18.99 18.24 30.49
C ILE A 185 19.04 18.77 29.07
N VAL A 186 20.10 19.53 28.76
CA VAL A 186 20.32 20.10 27.43
C VAL A 186 21.33 19.24 26.69
N VAL A 187 20.90 18.61 25.61
CA VAL A 187 21.77 17.80 24.74
C VAL A 187 22.09 18.60 23.48
N GLN A 188 23.34 19.03 23.34
CA GLN A 188 23.80 19.89 22.27
C GLN A 188 24.56 19.10 21.20
N ALA A 189 24.22 19.35 19.93
CA ALA A 189 24.93 18.86 18.77
C ALA A 189 26.23 19.65 18.54
N THR A 190 27.37 18.96 18.55
CA THR A 190 28.69 19.53 18.23
C THR A 190 29.28 18.84 17.00
N PRO A 191 29.96 19.55 16.09
CA PRO A 191 30.64 18.92 14.95
C PRO A 191 31.69 17.94 15.47
N SER A 192 31.60 16.67 15.05
CA SER A 192 32.50 15.61 15.53
C SER A 192 33.96 15.87 15.14
N LEU A 193 34.87 15.68 16.09
CA LEU A 193 36.32 15.69 15.80
C LEU A 193 36.74 14.43 15.03
N LEU A 194 35.94 13.36 15.10
CA LEU A 194 36.10 12.10 14.37
C LEU A 194 35.89 12.26 12.87
N ALA A 195 34.96 13.11 12.43
CA ALA A 195 34.78 13.42 11.00
C ALA A 195 35.99 14.16 10.39
N GLN A 196 36.81 14.83 11.21
CA GLN A 196 37.97 15.58 10.77
C GLN A 196 39.25 14.73 10.66
N ASN A 197 39.29 13.54 11.27
CA ASN A 197 40.51 12.72 11.33
C ASN A 197 40.25 11.25 10.90
N PRO A 198 40.53 10.88 9.64
CA PRO A 198 40.22 9.55 9.09
C PRO A 198 40.97 8.40 9.78
N GLN A 199 42.08 8.67 10.48
CA GLN A 199 42.83 7.64 11.22
C GLN A 199 42.16 7.23 12.54
N ALA A 200 41.36 8.10 13.16
CA ALA A 200 40.64 7.79 14.40
C ALA A 200 39.41 6.91 14.13
N ARG A 201 38.76 7.09 12.97
CA ARG A 201 37.63 6.27 12.50
C ARG A 201 38.02 4.80 12.32
N ALA A 202 39.19 4.56 11.71
CA ALA A 202 39.71 3.20 11.50
C ALA A 202 40.09 2.48 12.80
N GLN A 203 40.47 3.21 13.86
CA GLN A 203 40.82 2.61 15.15
C GLN A 203 39.61 2.27 16.01
N LEU A 204 38.48 2.98 15.85
CA LEU A 204 37.21 2.67 16.51
C LEU A 204 36.41 1.57 15.77
N GLU A 205 36.40 1.58 14.43
CA GLU A 205 35.83 0.46 13.63
C GLU A 205 36.55 -0.87 13.91
N ALA A 206 37.85 -0.83 14.23
CA ALA A 206 38.60 -2.02 14.65
C ALA A 206 38.30 -2.47 16.09
N ALA A 207 37.69 -1.61 16.92
CA ALA A 207 37.34 -1.90 18.31
C ALA A 207 35.87 -2.32 18.50
N GLU A 208 35.02 -2.15 17.47
CA GLU A 208 33.54 -2.26 17.57
C GLU A 208 32.95 -3.41 16.72
N ALA A 209 33.79 -4.35 16.25
CA ALA A 209 33.30 -5.61 15.70
C ALA A 209 32.61 -6.43 16.81
N PRO A 210 31.44 -7.05 16.55
CA PRO A 210 30.61 -7.67 17.59
C PRO A 210 31.31 -8.86 18.25
N ALA A 211 31.28 -8.90 19.58
CA ALA A 211 31.52 -10.11 20.35
C ALA A 211 30.29 -11.03 20.17
N GLU A 212 30.40 -12.06 19.34
CA GLU A 212 29.40 -13.12 19.22
C GLU A 212 29.35 -13.92 20.54
N GLU A 213 28.20 -13.88 21.20
CA GLU A 213 27.85 -14.81 22.28
C GLU A 213 27.68 -16.21 21.69
N GLY A 214 28.58 -17.12 22.09
CA GLY A 214 28.56 -18.52 21.70
C GLY A 214 27.34 -19.25 22.25
N GLY A 215 26.47 -19.69 21.33
CA GLY A 215 25.59 -20.82 21.56
C GLY A 215 26.41 -22.07 21.89
N VAL A 216 25.96 -22.82 22.90
CA VAL A 216 26.57 -24.06 23.36
C VAL A 216 26.39 -25.12 22.27
N ASP A 217 27.37 -25.24 21.39
CA ASP A 217 27.52 -26.39 20.49
C ASP A 217 28.49 -27.39 21.12
N ASP A 218 27.95 -28.55 21.49
CA ASP A 218 28.57 -29.64 22.26
C ASP A 218 29.56 -30.48 21.43
N THR A 219 30.32 -29.83 20.54
CA THR A 219 31.33 -30.50 19.70
C THR A 219 32.75 -29.96 19.90
N ALA A 220 32.95 -28.93 20.73
CA ALA A 220 34.26 -28.33 21.00
C ALA A 220 35.15 -29.06 22.04
N ARG A 221 34.92 -30.36 22.26
CA ARG A 221 35.89 -31.23 22.94
C ARG A 221 36.50 -32.21 21.96
N ARG A 222 37.28 -31.70 21.01
CA ARG A 222 38.39 -32.38 20.29
C ARG A 222 38.84 -31.50 19.11
N ASN A 223 39.77 -30.57 19.33
CA ASN A 223 40.72 -30.12 18.30
C ASN A 223 41.76 -29.17 18.92
N PRO A 224 43.04 -29.56 19.05
CA PRO A 224 44.09 -28.68 19.57
C PRO A 224 44.78 -27.78 18.52
N THR A 225 44.25 -27.60 17.31
CA THR A 225 44.96 -26.80 16.28
C THR A 225 44.00 -26.17 15.26
N GLY A 226 43.60 -24.91 15.48
CA GLY A 226 42.85 -24.17 14.46
C GLY A 226 42.19 -22.88 14.93
N ILE A 227 42.96 -21.90 15.40
CA ILE A 227 42.48 -20.51 15.51
C ILE A 227 42.89 -19.78 14.22
N ARG A 228 41.98 -19.06 13.57
CA ARG A 228 42.26 -18.25 12.35
C ARG A 228 42.01 -16.77 12.66
N SER A 229 42.87 -15.89 12.16
CA SER A 229 42.69 -14.43 12.26
C SER A 229 41.58 -13.96 11.30
N ALA A 230 41.01 -12.78 11.52
CA ALA A 230 40.00 -12.18 10.64
C ALA A 230 40.47 -12.04 9.17
N ASP A 231 41.80 -11.99 8.94
CA ASP A 231 42.43 -11.97 7.61
C ASP A 231 42.75 -13.35 7.00
N GLY A 232 42.24 -14.44 7.60
CA GLY A 232 42.42 -15.81 7.06
C GLY A 232 43.81 -16.43 7.28
N SER A 233 44.72 -15.74 7.98
CA SER A 233 46.02 -16.30 8.39
C SER A 233 45.86 -17.29 9.56
N LYS A 234 46.60 -18.42 9.51
CA LYS A 234 46.64 -19.40 10.59
C LYS A 234 47.26 -18.74 11.84
N ILE A 235 46.56 -18.77 12.98
CA ILE A 235 47.10 -18.30 14.27
C ILE A 235 47.87 -19.46 14.89
N TYR A 236 49.14 -19.20 15.18
CA TYR A 236 50.04 -20.15 15.81
C TYR A 236 50.02 -19.92 17.33
N THR A 237 49.74 -20.99 18.08
CA THR A 237 49.51 -20.98 19.53
C THR A 237 50.52 -21.83 20.29
N GLY A 238 51.48 -22.43 19.57
CA GLY A 238 52.50 -23.29 20.15
C GLY A 238 53.45 -22.54 21.09
N ARG A 239 54.03 -23.28 22.03
CA ARG A 239 55.18 -22.81 22.83
C ARG A 239 56.28 -22.30 21.91
N ILE A 240 56.83 -21.14 22.22
CA ILE A 240 57.96 -20.55 21.48
C ILE A 240 59.20 -21.41 21.65
N ILE A 241 59.89 -21.66 20.55
CA ILE A 241 61.15 -22.39 20.50
C ILE A 241 62.15 -21.69 19.59
N SER A 242 63.42 -21.88 19.91
CA SER A 242 64.54 -21.51 19.06
C SER A 242 65.26 -22.79 18.65
N LEU A 243 65.42 -23.01 17.35
CA LEU A 243 65.95 -24.25 16.78
C LEU A 243 66.88 -23.94 15.61
N ASP A 244 68.08 -24.54 15.59
CA ASP A 244 69.04 -24.43 14.49
C ASP A 244 69.31 -25.85 13.97
N LEU A 245 68.78 -26.16 12.78
CA LEU A 245 68.97 -27.43 12.09
C LEU A 245 69.81 -27.18 10.85
N GLN A 246 70.93 -27.88 10.73
CA GLN A 246 71.82 -27.81 9.58
C GLN A 246 71.95 -29.20 8.99
N ASP A 247 71.59 -29.33 7.71
CA ASP A 247 71.66 -30.60 6.95
C ASP A 247 71.03 -31.80 7.68
N THR A 248 69.96 -31.56 8.44
CA THR A 248 69.32 -32.57 9.30
C THR A 248 68.19 -33.27 8.55
N ASP A 249 68.09 -34.59 8.69
CA ASP A 249 66.97 -35.36 8.13
C ASP A 249 65.62 -34.89 8.71
N ILE A 250 64.57 -34.83 7.89
CA ILE A 250 63.23 -34.39 8.28
C ILE A 250 62.72 -35.18 9.51
N ASP A 251 62.98 -36.49 9.59
CA ASP A 251 62.54 -37.33 10.70
C ASP A 251 63.11 -36.87 12.04
N ASN A 252 64.38 -36.46 12.05
CA ASN A 252 65.04 -35.94 13.24
C ASN A 252 64.46 -34.57 13.62
N ALA A 253 64.15 -33.73 12.63
CA ALA A 253 63.48 -32.45 12.86
C ALA A 253 62.08 -32.63 13.46
N LEU A 254 61.28 -33.57 12.93
CA LEU A 254 59.92 -33.88 13.40
C LEU A 254 59.93 -34.49 14.81
N ARG A 255 60.93 -35.32 15.13
CA ARG A 255 61.11 -35.88 16.47
C ARG A 255 61.36 -34.80 17.52
N ILE A 256 62.21 -33.82 17.20
CA ILE A 256 62.47 -32.69 18.11
C ILE A 256 61.18 -31.89 18.34
N ILE A 257 60.40 -31.65 17.29
CA ILE A 257 59.10 -30.98 17.41
C ILE A 257 58.10 -31.81 18.23
N ALA A 258 58.08 -33.14 18.09
CA ALA A 258 57.23 -34.03 18.88
C ALA A 258 57.57 -33.98 20.38
N GLU A 259 58.86 -34.01 20.73
CA GLU A 259 59.34 -33.91 22.11
C GLU A 259 59.02 -32.54 22.73
N VAL A 260 59.09 -31.47 21.93
CA VAL A 260 58.75 -30.10 22.37
C VAL A 260 57.24 -29.88 22.46
N SER A 261 56.43 -30.47 21.58
CA SER A 261 54.97 -30.25 21.54
C SER A 261 54.20 -31.20 22.46
N ASN A 262 54.82 -32.25 23.00
CA ASN A 262 54.16 -33.36 23.69
C ASN A 262 53.08 -34.05 22.85
N LEU A 263 53.20 -34.01 21.52
CA LEU A 263 52.27 -34.65 20.59
C LEU A 263 52.89 -35.90 19.98
N ASN A 264 52.05 -36.89 19.72
CA ASN A 264 52.47 -38.10 19.01
C ASN A 264 52.50 -37.78 17.51
N ILE A 265 53.68 -37.67 16.92
CA ILE A 265 53.87 -37.42 15.49
C ILE A 265 54.34 -38.72 14.82
N ILE A 266 53.66 -39.14 13.76
CA ILE A 266 54.03 -40.30 12.94
C ILE A 266 54.36 -39.81 11.54
N ALA A 267 55.61 -39.98 11.12
CA ALA A 267 56.04 -39.78 9.74
C ALA A 267 55.79 -41.06 8.92
N SER A 268 55.21 -40.94 7.73
CA SER A 268 55.16 -42.06 6.78
C SER A 268 56.56 -42.35 6.21
N ASP A 269 56.78 -43.60 5.79
CA ASP A 269 57.99 -44.07 5.09
C ASP A 269 58.36 -43.24 3.84
N ASP A 270 57.37 -42.61 3.21
CA ASP A 270 57.55 -41.72 2.06
C ASP A 270 58.09 -40.30 2.42
N VAL A 271 58.29 -40.00 3.69
CA VAL A 271 58.85 -38.71 4.15
C VAL A 271 60.38 -38.77 4.02
N SER A 272 60.93 -38.17 2.97
CA SER A 272 62.37 -38.08 2.77
C SER A 272 62.79 -36.69 2.33
N GLY A 273 63.89 -36.20 2.90
CA GLY A 273 64.42 -34.88 2.61
C GLY A 273 65.29 -34.37 3.74
N LYS A 274 66.08 -33.34 3.42
CA LYS A 274 66.94 -32.66 4.38
C LYS A 274 66.40 -31.27 4.63
N VAL A 275 66.43 -30.84 5.89
CA VAL A 275 66.01 -29.50 6.26
C VAL A 275 67.19 -28.73 6.84
N THR A 276 67.39 -27.53 6.32
CA THR A 276 68.30 -26.54 6.89
C THR A 276 67.47 -25.32 7.25
N LEU A 277 67.31 -25.05 8.54
CA LEU A 277 66.47 -23.97 9.03
C LEU A 277 67.00 -23.44 10.37
N ARG A 278 66.90 -22.13 10.55
CA ARG A 278 67.20 -21.47 11.82
C ARG A 278 65.99 -20.66 12.24
N LEU A 279 65.38 -21.03 13.36
CA LEU A 279 64.22 -20.40 13.97
C LEU A 279 64.65 -19.78 15.29
N ILE A 280 64.22 -18.54 15.54
CA ILE A 280 64.49 -17.81 16.78
C ILE A 280 63.13 -17.31 17.30
N ASP A 281 62.76 -17.74 18.50
CA ASP A 281 61.52 -17.36 19.19
C ASP A 281 60.25 -17.57 18.35
N VAL A 282 60.15 -18.74 17.69
CA VAL A 282 59.01 -19.10 16.83
C VAL A 282 58.14 -20.15 17.53
N PRO A 283 56.80 -20.02 17.55
CA PRO A 283 55.89 -21.07 18.00
C PRO A 283 56.15 -22.42 17.30
N TRP A 284 56.14 -23.53 18.04
CA TRP A 284 56.48 -24.84 17.46
C TRP A 284 55.52 -25.30 16.34
N ASP A 285 54.26 -24.87 16.37
CA ASP A 285 53.25 -25.17 15.34
C ASP A 285 53.48 -24.37 14.05
N GLN A 286 53.99 -23.14 14.18
CA GLN A 286 54.50 -22.37 13.05
C GLN A 286 55.77 -23.00 12.46
N ALA A 287 56.68 -23.43 13.33
CA ALA A 287 57.90 -24.14 12.94
C ALA A 287 57.54 -25.41 12.15
N LEU A 288 56.57 -26.19 12.63
CA LEU A 288 56.08 -27.40 11.97
C LEU A 288 55.44 -27.10 10.60
N ASP A 289 54.54 -26.11 10.50
CA ASP A 289 53.89 -25.74 9.23
C ASP A 289 54.92 -25.29 8.18
N VAL A 290 55.97 -24.56 8.59
CA VAL A 290 57.07 -24.15 7.70
C VAL A 290 57.88 -25.36 7.22
N ILE A 291 58.26 -26.27 8.12
CA ILE A 291 59.01 -27.50 7.78
C ILE A 291 58.22 -28.36 6.78
N LEU A 292 56.92 -28.51 7.01
CA LEU A 292 56.02 -29.29 6.15
C LEU A 292 55.88 -28.65 4.77
N LYS A 293 55.59 -27.35 4.70
CA LYS A 293 55.42 -26.62 3.43
C LYS A 293 56.68 -26.60 2.57
N THR A 294 57.86 -26.41 3.16
CA THR A 294 59.12 -26.37 2.41
C THR A 294 59.44 -27.70 1.72
N ASN A 295 58.95 -28.82 2.26
CA ASN A 295 59.19 -30.17 1.72
C ASN A 295 57.96 -30.80 1.04
N GLY A 296 56.88 -30.03 0.81
CA GLY A 296 55.67 -30.54 0.15
C GLY A 296 54.91 -31.60 0.96
N LEU A 297 55.03 -31.56 2.29
CA LEU A 297 54.34 -32.43 3.22
C LEU A 297 53.11 -31.71 3.80
N ASP A 298 52.11 -32.49 4.21
CA ASP A 298 50.96 -31.99 4.95
C ASP A 298 50.70 -32.89 6.16
N GLN A 299 49.96 -32.36 7.13
CA GLN A 299 49.61 -33.06 8.35
C GLN A 299 48.11 -33.38 8.38
N VAL A 300 47.77 -34.58 8.83
CA VAL A 300 46.40 -34.97 9.16
C VAL A 300 46.34 -35.35 10.62
N THR A 301 45.47 -34.67 11.36
CA THR A 301 45.20 -34.94 12.76
C THR A 301 44.18 -36.07 12.86
N GLU A 302 44.59 -37.20 13.40
CA GLU A 302 43.72 -38.35 13.67
C GLU A 302 43.66 -38.55 15.19
N GLY A 303 42.74 -37.82 15.84
CA GLY A 303 42.56 -37.87 17.30
C GLY A 303 43.77 -37.32 18.07
N ASN A 304 44.54 -38.20 18.73
CA ASN A 304 45.70 -37.86 19.57
C ASN A 304 47.06 -37.99 18.84
N VAL A 305 47.02 -38.24 17.53
CA VAL A 305 48.22 -38.48 16.71
C VAL A 305 48.16 -37.59 15.48
N ILE A 306 49.31 -37.03 15.11
CA ILE A 306 49.50 -36.28 13.88
C ILE A 306 50.23 -37.17 12.88
N ARG A 307 49.57 -37.50 11.78
CA ARG A 307 50.15 -38.24 10.65
C ARG A 307 50.71 -37.23 9.65
N ILE A 308 52.00 -37.35 9.34
CA ILE A 308 52.68 -36.52 8.33
C ILE A 308 52.93 -37.38 7.10
N ALA A 309 52.47 -36.90 5.95
CA ALA A 309 52.64 -37.57 4.67
C ALA A 309 52.75 -36.54 3.53
N PRO A 310 53.25 -36.93 2.35
CA PRO A 310 53.24 -36.07 1.17
C PRO A 310 51.83 -35.57 0.83
N VAL A 311 51.72 -34.28 0.45
CA VAL A 311 50.44 -33.63 0.10
C VAL A 311 49.68 -34.43 -0.96
N ASP A 312 50.38 -34.99 -1.94
CA ASP A 312 49.77 -35.75 -3.03
C ASP A 312 49.08 -37.03 -2.56
N LYS A 313 49.70 -37.77 -1.63
CA LYS A 313 49.14 -39.01 -1.07
C LYS A 313 47.88 -38.72 -0.26
N LEU A 314 47.91 -37.67 0.56
CA LEU A 314 46.77 -37.22 1.36
C LEU A 314 45.63 -36.68 0.49
N ARG A 315 45.95 -35.98 -0.60
CA ARG A 315 44.97 -35.51 -1.58
C ARG A 315 44.28 -36.69 -2.28
N GLN A 316 45.06 -37.66 -2.77
CA GLN A 316 44.53 -38.88 -3.39
C GLN A 316 43.67 -39.69 -2.41
N GLU A 317 44.10 -39.84 -1.15
CA GLU A 317 43.31 -40.52 -0.11
C GLU A 317 41.99 -39.80 0.15
N ARG A 318 42.00 -38.46 0.24
CA ARG A 318 40.76 -37.67 0.39
C ARG A 318 39.84 -37.77 -0.82
N GLU A 319 40.39 -37.74 -2.02
CA GLU A 319 39.63 -37.91 -3.26
C GLU A 319 39.02 -39.31 -3.32
N ALA A 320 39.81 -40.36 -3.08
CA ALA A 320 39.34 -41.74 -3.00
C ALA A 320 38.28 -41.93 -1.92
N LEU A 321 38.40 -41.29 -0.75
CA LEU A 321 37.37 -41.31 0.29
C LEU A 321 36.08 -40.59 -0.13
N ARG A 322 36.18 -39.45 -0.84
CA ARG A 322 35.00 -38.75 -1.39
C ARG A 322 34.34 -39.56 -2.50
N GLU A 323 35.12 -40.19 -3.35
CA GLU A 323 34.62 -41.08 -4.41
C GLU A 323 34.01 -42.33 -3.81
N ALA A 324 34.62 -42.94 -2.79
CA ALA A 324 34.06 -44.07 -2.08
C ALA A 324 32.74 -43.71 -1.39
N LYS A 325 32.63 -42.50 -0.81
CA LYS A 325 31.36 -41.99 -0.27
C LYS A 325 30.31 -41.81 -1.36
N ARG A 326 30.64 -41.14 -2.47
CA ARG A 326 29.72 -40.98 -3.62
C ARG A 326 29.30 -42.32 -4.23
N ALA A 327 30.23 -43.27 -4.34
CA ALA A 327 29.96 -44.62 -4.82
C ALA A 327 29.06 -45.38 -3.84
N ALA A 328 29.26 -45.23 -2.52
CA ALA A 328 28.39 -45.80 -1.51
C ALA A 328 26.96 -45.24 -1.60
N GLU A 329 26.80 -43.91 -1.75
CA GLU A 329 25.50 -43.26 -1.97
C GLU A 329 24.82 -43.76 -3.26
N GLN A 330 25.59 -44.04 -4.32
CA GLN A 330 25.06 -44.63 -5.57
C GLN A 330 24.66 -46.11 -5.43
N LEU A 331 25.20 -46.82 -4.45
CA LEU A 331 24.88 -48.23 -4.19
C LEU A 331 23.65 -48.40 -3.29
N GLU A 332 23.22 -47.33 -2.61
CA GLU A 332 22.00 -47.35 -1.81
C GLU A 332 20.76 -47.56 -2.68
N ASP A 333 19.77 -48.26 -2.10
CA ASP A 333 18.54 -48.59 -2.78
C ASP A 333 17.59 -47.37 -2.82
N LEU A 334 16.95 -47.18 -3.98
CA LEU A 334 16.01 -46.09 -4.19
C LEU A 334 14.63 -46.52 -3.70
N THR A 335 14.14 -45.84 -2.68
CA THR A 335 12.82 -46.11 -2.10
C THR A 335 11.84 -45.02 -2.50
N VAL A 336 10.55 -45.38 -2.59
CA VAL A 336 9.47 -44.43 -2.92
C VAL A 336 8.70 -44.10 -1.65
N GLN A 337 8.56 -42.82 -1.35
CA GLN A 337 7.77 -42.31 -0.23
C GLN A 337 6.66 -41.39 -0.74
N TYR A 338 5.46 -41.60 -0.19
CA TYR A 338 4.29 -40.77 -0.46
C TYR A 338 4.12 -39.78 0.68
N VAL A 339 4.15 -38.48 0.38
CA VAL A 339 3.94 -37.42 1.36
C VAL A 339 2.71 -36.62 0.95
N ARG A 340 1.73 -36.52 1.85
CA ARG A 340 0.54 -35.70 1.64
C ARG A 340 0.79 -34.28 2.11
N VAL A 341 0.43 -33.31 1.28
CA VAL A 341 0.52 -31.88 1.58
C VAL A 341 -0.88 -31.35 1.92
N SER A 342 -0.99 -30.53 2.96
CA SER A 342 -2.28 -30.14 3.56
C SER A 342 -2.72 -28.72 3.18
N TYR A 343 -1.82 -27.74 3.21
CA TYR A 343 -2.11 -26.32 3.03
C TYR A 343 -1.54 -25.77 1.72
N ALA A 344 -0.34 -26.20 1.33
CA ALA A 344 0.29 -25.82 0.07
C ALA A 344 -0.18 -26.69 -1.12
N ARG A 345 -0.06 -26.14 -2.34
CA ARG A 345 -0.28 -26.89 -3.58
C ARG A 345 1.01 -27.62 -3.96
N VAL A 346 0.91 -28.90 -4.31
CA VAL A 346 2.08 -29.73 -4.66
C VAL A 346 2.91 -29.16 -5.80
N GLY A 347 2.30 -28.53 -6.81
CA GLY A 347 3.02 -27.91 -7.92
C GLY A 347 3.92 -26.73 -7.52
N GLU A 348 3.61 -26.03 -6.42
CA GLU A 348 4.47 -24.94 -5.91
C GLU A 348 5.69 -25.51 -5.13
N LEU A 349 5.64 -26.78 -4.70
CA LEU A 349 6.67 -27.42 -3.86
C LEU A 349 7.69 -28.27 -4.62
N VAL A 350 7.35 -28.74 -5.83
CA VAL A 350 8.20 -29.66 -6.60
C VAL A 350 9.59 -29.08 -6.86
N GLU A 351 9.68 -27.81 -7.25
CA GLU A 351 10.96 -27.16 -7.51
C GLU A 351 11.83 -27.05 -6.26
N GLN A 352 11.25 -26.72 -5.10
CA GLN A 352 12.02 -26.59 -3.87
C GLN A 352 12.48 -27.94 -3.34
N VAL A 353 11.62 -28.96 -3.39
CA VAL A 353 11.97 -30.32 -2.95
C VAL A 353 13.04 -30.92 -3.86
N ALA A 354 12.99 -30.69 -5.18
CA ALA A 354 13.99 -31.19 -6.11
C ALA A 354 15.42 -30.70 -5.82
N THR A 355 15.60 -29.55 -5.17
CA THR A 355 16.93 -29.03 -4.80
C THR A 355 17.60 -29.77 -3.63
N VAL A 356 16.81 -30.47 -2.82
CA VAL A 356 17.28 -31.17 -1.61
C VAL A 356 17.50 -32.67 -1.87
N LEU A 357 16.96 -33.20 -2.97
CA LEU A 357 17.11 -34.60 -3.34
C LEU A 357 18.54 -34.93 -3.80
N SER A 358 18.88 -36.22 -3.77
CA SER A 358 20.15 -36.73 -4.30
C SER A 358 20.23 -36.58 -5.83
N GLU A 359 21.43 -36.74 -6.41
CA GLU A 359 21.63 -36.72 -7.87
C GLU A 359 20.75 -37.72 -8.65
N ARG A 360 20.28 -38.79 -7.97
CA ARG A 360 19.42 -39.84 -8.55
C ARG A 360 17.95 -39.71 -8.14
N GLY A 361 17.65 -38.74 -7.27
CA GLY A 361 16.33 -38.49 -6.75
C GLY A 361 15.41 -37.90 -7.80
N SER A 362 14.13 -38.24 -7.73
CA SER A 362 13.08 -37.63 -8.55
C SER A 362 11.82 -37.43 -7.73
N VAL A 363 11.17 -36.29 -7.91
CA VAL A 363 9.86 -36.00 -7.33
C VAL A 363 8.81 -35.92 -8.44
N ILE A 364 7.63 -36.49 -8.17
CA ILE A 364 6.47 -36.42 -9.06
C ILE A 364 5.29 -35.93 -8.22
N GLU A 365 4.52 -34.99 -8.75
CA GLU A 365 3.29 -34.50 -8.15
C GLU A 365 2.08 -35.33 -8.58
N ASP A 366 1.20 -35.66 -7.63
CA ASP A 366 -0.16 -36.11 -7.90
C ASP A 366 -1.14 -35.02 -7.45
N GLU A 367 -1.55 -34.17 -8.38
CA GLU A 367 -2.49 -33.07 -8.14
C GLU A 367 -3.86 -33.56 -7.66
N ARG A 368 -4.30 -34.75 -8.09
CA ARG A 368 -5.62 -35.28 -7.76
C ARG A 368 -5.74 -35.63 -6.28
N THR A 369 -4.65 -36.07 -5.66
CA THR A 369 -4.61 -36.41 -4.22
C THR A 369 -3.84 -35.41 -3.36
N ASN A 370 -3.28 -34.36 -3.98
CA ASN A 370 -2.35 -33.40 -3.37
C ASN A 370 -1.21 -34.11 -2.61
N GLN A 371 -0.53 -35.03 -3.30
CA GLN A 371 0.58 -35.82 -2.78
C GLN A 371 1.85 -35.62 -3.61
N LEU A 372 2.99 -35.63 -2.94
CA LEU A 372 4.31 -35.74 -3.57
C LEU A 372 4.78 -37.19 -3.48
N ILE A 373 5.15 -37.74 -4.63
CA ILE A 373 5.75 -39.05 -4.77
C ILE A 373 7.25 -38.82 -4.94
N ILE A 374 7.99 -39.04 -3.85
CA ILE A 374 9.44 -38.83 -3.81
C ILE A 374 10.11 -40.18 -4.00
N LYS A 375 11.05 -40.27 -4.93
CA LYS A 375 11.89 -41.45 -5.15
C LYS A 375 13.34 -41.05 -4.89
N ASP A 376 13.90 -41.51 -3.78
CA ASP A 376 15.28 -41.19 -3.39
C ASP A 376 15.86 -42.20 -2.38
N ILE A 377 17.11 -41.99 -1.96
CA ILE A 377 17.75 -42.63 -0.81
C ILE A 377 17.14 -42.15 0.52
N ALA A 378 17.34 -42.89 1.60
CA ALA A 378 16.74 -42.61 2.91
C ALA A 378 17.07 -41.19 3.43
N LYS A 379 18.29 -40.70 3.17
CA LYS A 379 18.73 -39.36 3.54
C LYS A 379 17.91 -38.26 2.84
N GLY A 380 17.69 -38.40 1.53
CA GLY A 380 16.91 -37.42 0.75
C GLY A 380 15.45 -37.35 1.18
N HIS A 381 14.87 -38.49 1.60
CA HIS A 381 13.52 -38.51 2.17
C HIS A 381 13.41 -37.75 3.50
N GLU A 382 14.38 -37.91 4.40
CA GLU A 382 14.38 -37.22 5.69
C GLU A 382 14.45 -35.70 5.50
N GLU A 383 15.38 -35.24 4.65
CA GLU A 383 15.56 -33.83 4.34
C GLU A 383 14.34 -33.25 3.59
N ALA A 384 13.76 -34.00 2.64
CA ALA A 384 12.56 -33.56 1.92
C ALA A 384 11.33 -33.48 2.83
N VAL A 385 11.12 -34.45 3.73
CA VAL A 385 10.00 -34.42 4.69
C VAL A 385 10.17 -33.28 5.69
N GLU A 386 11.39 -33.02 6.15
CA GLU A 386 11.66 -31.89 7.03
C GLU A 386 11.38 -30.56 6.34
N LEU A 387 11.80 -30.40 5.08
CA LEU A 387 11.51 -29.23 4.27
C LEU A 387 9.99 -29.03 4.08
N ILE A 388 9.27 -30.09 3.70
CA ILE A 388 7.82 -30.04 3.49
C ILE A 388 7.11 -29.60 4.77
N LYS A 389 7.52 -30.09 5.94
CA LYS A 389 6.92 -29.67 7.23
C LYS A 389 7.10 -28.19 7.52
N ARG A 390 8.23 -27.60 7.11
CA ARG A 390 8.52 -26.16 7.30
C ARG A 390 7.79 -25.27 6.27
N LEU A 391 7.50 -25.80 5.08
CA LEU A 391 6.82 -25.06 4.01
C LEU A 391 5.29 -25.20 4.05
N ASP A 392 4.76 -26.34 4.49
CA ASP A 392 3.33 -26.63 4.56
C ASP A 392 2.69 -26.01 5.82
N LEU A 393 2.78 -24.68 5.94
CA LEU A 393 2.19 -23.90 7.01
C LEU A 393 0.84 -23.30 6.58
N ARG A 394 -0.08 -23.14 7.53
CA ARG A 394 -1.36 -22.45 7.32
C ARG A 394 -1.09 -20.99 7.00
N THR A 395 -1.40 -20.55 5.79
CA THR A 395 -1.26 -19.14 5.40
C THR A 395 -2.38 -18.30 6.02
N PRO A 396 -2.08 -17.07 6.49
CA PRO A 396 -3.11 -16.18 7.01
C PRO A 396 -4.02 -15.69 5.89
N GLN A 397 -5.29 -15.42 6.24
CA GLN A 397 -6.26 -14.81 5.35
C GLN A 397 -6.50 -13.37 5.78
N VAL A 398 -6.65 -12.47 4.80
CA VAL A 398 -6.91 -11.06 5.01
C VAL A 398 -8.25 -10.73 4.37
N LEU A 399 -9.18 -10.25 5.19
CA LEU A 399 -10.42 -9.61 4.77
C LEU A 399 -10.15 -8.12 4.57
N LEU A 400 -10.50 -7.60 3.41
CA LEU A 400 -10.27 -6.21 3.04
C LEU A 400 -11.62 -5.55 2.91
N GLU A 401 -11.85 -4.54 3.75
CA GLU A 401 -13.00 -3.67 3.65
C GLU A 401 -12.56 -2.34 3.04
N THR A 402 -13.29 -1.90 2.02
CA THR A 402 -13.08 -0.58 1.43
C THR A 402 -14.33 0.26 1.61
N GLN A 403 -14.17 1.56 1.78
CA GLN A 403 -15.26 2.51 1.77
C GLN A 403 -14.92 3.63 0.80
N ILE A 404 -15.75 3.80 -0.21
CA ILE A 404 -15.66 4.86 -1.20
C ILE A 404 -16.76 5.85 -0.89
N VAL A 405 -16.40 7.10 -0.65
CA VAL A 405 -17.35 8.17 -0.34
C VAL A 405 -17.26 9.21 -1.45
N GLU A 406 -18.35 9.39 -2.18
CA GLU A 406 -18.52 10.46 -3.16
C GLU A 406 -19.54 11.47 -2.64
N GLY A 407 -19.16 12.74 -2.63
CA GLY A 407 -20.02 13.87 -2.30
C GLY A 407 -20.08 14.82 -3.47
N GLN A 408 -21.29 15.25 -3.82
CA GLN A 408 -21.51 16.30 -4.82
C GLN A 408 -22.46 17.35 -4.26
N ARG A 409 -22.12 18.62 -4.42
CA ARG A 409 -22.95 19.74 -4.02
C ARG A 409 -22.98 20.79 -5.12
N ASN A 410 -24.17 21.06 -5.63
CA ASN A 410 -24.38 21.97 -6.75
C ASN A 410 -25.29 23.11 -6.28
N ILE A 411 -24.85 24.35 -6.46
CA ILE A 411 -25.64 25.55 -6.19
C ILE A 411 -25.75 26.35 -7.47
N LEU A 412 -26.98 26.57 -7.93
CA LEU A 412 -27.26 27.44 -9.06
C LEU A 412 -28.11 28.61 -8.59
N ARG A 413 -27.63 29.83 -8.84
CA ARG A 413 -28.33 31.08 -8.58
C ARG A 413 -28.36 31.92 -9.86
N ASP A 414 -29.55 32.32 -10.29
CA ASP A 414 -29.73 33.17 -11.45
C ASP A 414 -30.72 34.29 -11.13
N LEU A 415 -30.24 35.53 -11.17
CA LEU A 415 -31.04 36.73 -10.93
C LEU A 415 -30.98 37.62 -12.16
N GLY A 416 -32.13 37.94 -12.73
CA GLY A 416 -32.25 38.75 -13.94
C GLY A 416 -33.34 39.81 -13.86
N PHE A 417 -33.13 40.87 -14.63
CA PHE A 417 -34.06 41.98 -14.79
C PHE A 417 -34.31 42.27 -16.27
N GLN A 418 -35.56 42.55 -16.59
CA GLN A 418 -35.99 42.99 -17.92
C GLN A 418 -36.69 44.33 -17.79
N TRP A 419 -36.31 45.25 -18.67
CA TRP A 419 -37.01 46.53 -18.85
C TRP A 419 -37.48 46.63 -20.29
N ASN A 420 -38.77 46.87 -20.42
CA ASN A 420 -39.39 47.20 -21.67
C ASN A 420 -40.06 48.56 -21.54
N PHE A 421 -39.51 49.56 -22.21
CA PHE A 421 -40.12 50.88 -22.34
C PHE A 421 -40.62 51.03 -23.77
N THR A 422 -41.84 51.51 -23.96
CA THR A 422 -42.38 51.90 -25.26
C THR A 422 -42.84 53.34 -25.20
N TYR A 423 -42.44 54.13 -26.19
CA TYR A 423 -42.94 55.48 -26.44
C TYR A 423 -43.32 55.62 -27.90
N VAL A 424 -44.59 55.93 -28.15
CA VAL A 424 -45.16 56.05 -29.49
C VAL A 424 -45.71 57.45 -29.70
N GLU A 425 -45.05 58.20 -30.55
CA GLU A 425 -45.53 59.48 -31.07
C GLU A 425 -46.16 59.23 -32.43
N SER A 426 -47.48 59.36 -32.54
CA SER A 426 -48.26 59.13 -33.77
C SER A 426 -49.34 60.21 -33.93
N PRO A 427 -50.01 60.33 -35.09
CA PRO A 427 -51.11 61.28 -35.25
C PRO A 427 -52.23 61.14 -34.21
N GLN A 428 -52.39 59.96 -33.60
CA GLN A 428 -53.41 59.65 -32.59
C GLN A 428 -52.92 59.84 -31.15
N THR A 429 -51.61 59.71 -30.89
CA THR A 429 -51.03 59.64 -29.55
C THR A 429 -50.00 60.73 -29.24
N GLY A 430 -49.50 61.45 -30.25
CA GLY A 430 -48.31 62.31 -30.16
C GLY A 430 -48.56 63.81 -30.13
N ASN A 431 -49.54 64.27 -29.34
CA ASN A 431 -49.92 65.70 -29.35
C ASN A 431 -49.65 66.42 -28.01
N ALA A 432 -48.37 66.66 -27.71
CA ALA A 432 -47.99 67.55 -26.60
C ALA A 432 -47.82 69.03 -27.03
N THR A 433 -47.76 69.35 -28.33
CA THR A 433 -47.43 70.70 -28.84
C THR A 433 -48.51 71.36 -29.72
N GLY A 434 -49.66 70.71 -29.93
CA GLY A 434 -50.78 71.23 -30.72
C GLY A 434 -50.67 71.04 -32.24
N ASN A 435 -49.57 70.45 -32.73
CA ASN A 435 -49.35 70.19 -34.15
C ASN A 435 -49.48 68.69 -34.46
N ASN A 436 -50.26 68.32 -35.49
CA ASN A 436 -50.35 66.94 -35.96
C ASN A 436 -49.00 66.46 -36.50
N PHE A 437 -48.37 65.49 -35.84
CA PHE A 437 -47.18 64.82 -36.33
C PHE A 437 -47.60 63.80 -37.42
N PRO A 438 -47.20 63.98 -38.70
CA PRO A 438 -47.76 63.19 -39.81
C PRO A 438 -47.18 61.77 -39.94
N ASN A 439 -46.07 61.51 -39.25
CA ASN A 439 -45.39 60.22 -39.23
C ASN A 439 -45.51 59.61 -37.83
N SER A 440 -45.33 58.30 -37.69
CA SER A 440 -45.17 57.68 -36.37
C SER A 440 -43.68 57.48 -36.05
N VAL A 441 -43.29 57.80 -34.83
CA VAL A 441 -41.98 57.46 -34.27
C VAL A 441 -42.23 56.62 -33.02
N THR A 442 -41.74 55.39 -33.03
CA THR A 442 -41.73 54.51 -31.85
C THR A 442 -40.30 54.42 -31.33
N VAL A 443 -40.10 54.79 -30.08
CA VAL A 443 -38.83 54.63 -29.35
C VAL A 443 -39.08 53.66 -28.23
N GLY A 444 -38.47 52.49 -28.29
CA GLY A 444 -38.65 51.48 -27.25
C GLY A 444 -38.76 50.06 -27.76
N GLY A 445 -38.91 49.14 -26.83
CA GLY A 445 -39.21 47.75 -27.11
C GLY A 445 -40.71 47.52 -27.08
N THR A 446 -41.26 46.78 -28.04
CA THR A 446 -42.71 46.52 -28.08
C THR A 446 -43.07 45.43 -27.08
N ALA A 447 -44.18 45.59 -26.35
CA ALA A 447 -44.74 44.54 -25.51
C ALA A 447 -44.90 43.26 -26.34
N ALA A 448 -44.34 42.15 -25.84
CA ALA A 448 -44.43 40.87 -26.50
C ALA A 448 -45.87 40.36 -26.44
N ASP A 449 -46.60 40.47 -27.55
CA ASP A 449 -47.56 39.45 -27.94
C ASP A 449 -47.01 38.76 -29.20
N ALA A 450 -47.26 37.46 -29.30
CA ALA A 450 -46.55 36.47 -30.14
C ALA A 450 -46.04 36.96 -31.50
N GLY A 451 -44.75 37.35 -31.60
CA GLY A 451 -44.12 37.65 -32.89
C GLY A 451 -42.98 38.67 -32.88
N GLY A 452 -41.87 38.39 -32.17
CA GLY A 452 -40.56 38.98 -32.50
C GLY A 452 -40.42 40.51 -32.40
N GLY A 453 -40.90 41.13 -31.33
CA GLY A 453 -40.63 42.54 -31.03
C GLY A 453 -39.23 42.78 -30.45
N LEU A 454 -38.57 43.88 -30.80
CA LEU A 454 -37.32 44.31 -30.14
C LEU A 454 -37.60 44.60 -28.66
N GLN A 455 -36.75 44.12 -27.76
CA GLN A 455 -36.75 44.40 -26.32
C GLN A 455 -35.59 45.35 -26.01
N THR A 456 -35.77 46.37 -25.15
CA THR A 456 -34.73 47.39 -24.89
C THR A 456 -33.63 46.95 -23.93
N VAL A 457 -33.99 46.28 -22.83
CA VAL A 457 -33.06 45.65 -21.88
C VAL A 457 -33.66 44.30 -21.51
N ASN A 458 -33.02 43.22 -21.94
CA ASN A 458 -33.59 41.89 -21.88
C ASN A 458 -32.58 40.91 -21.27
N PHE A 459 -32.48 40.92 -19.93
CA PHE A 459 -31.61 40.00 -19.19
C PHE A 459 -32.41 39.16 -18.19
N PRO A 460 -33.41 38.36 -18.63
CA PRO A 460 -34.12 37.48 -17.72
C PRO A 460 -33.20 36.37 -17.21
N ALA A 461 -33.37 35.97 -15.94
CA ALA A 461 -32.97 34.65 -15.49
C ALA A 461 -33.66 33.57 -16.33
N VAL A 462 -32.94 32.47 -16.59
CA VAL A 462 -33.50 31.32 -17.31
C VAL A 462 -34.34 30.51 -16.33
N LEU A 463 -35.66 30.67 -16.43
CA LEU A 463 -36.62 29.95 -15.60
C LEU A 463 -36.90 28.59 -16.24
N THR A 464 -36.95 27.55 -15.43
CA THR A 464 -37.43 26.23 -15.86
C THR A 464 -38.85 26.04 -15.33
N ASP A 465 -39.68 25.23 -15.99
CA ASP A 465 -41.07 25.02 -15.58
C ASP A 465 -41.22 24.47 -14.15
N ALA A 466 -40.14 23.94 -13.56
CA ALA A 466 -40.10 23.37 -12.22
C ALA A 466 -39.46 24.28 -11.15
N ALA A 467 -38.76 25.35 -11.53
CA ALA A 467 -38.03 26.19 -10.58
C ALA A 467 -37.83 27.64 -11.08
N GLY A 468 -37.99 28.58 -10.15
CA GLY A 468 -37.80 30.01 -10.35
C GLY A 468 -39.12 30.79 -10.39
N SER A 469 -39.05 32.09 -10.07
CA SER A 469 -40.21 32.98 -10.00
C SER A 469 -39.94 34.25 -10.79
N ALA A 470 -40.98 34.81 -11.37
CA ALA A 470 -40.92 36.14 -11.96
C ALA A 470 -42.06 37.03 -11.46
N ILE A 471 -41.71 38.26 -11.14
CA ILE A 471 -42.65 39.32 -10.80
C ILE A 471 -42.58 40.35 -11.93
N ALA A 472 -43.72 40.65 -12.54
CA ALA A 472 -43.84 41.65 -13.58
C ALA A 472 -44.74 42.80 -13.12
N ALA A 473 -44.33 44.03 -13.41
CA ALA A 473 -45.10 45.24 -13.24
C ALA A 473 -45.19 45.95 -14.58
N VAL A 474 -46.40 46.39 -14.94
CA VAL A 474 -46.65 47.14 -16.18
C VAL A 474 -47.36 48.43 -15.81
N LEU A 475 -46.79 49.56 -16.22
CA LEU A 475 -47.40 50.87 -16.13
C LEU A 475 -47.67 51.32 -17.56
N ASP A 476 -48.95 51.40 -17.92
CA ASP A 476 -49.38 51.85 -19.24
C ASP A 476 -50.17 53.16 -19.13
N SER A 477 -49.97 54.03 -20.10
CA SER A 477 -50.75 55.25 -20.26
C SER A 477 -52.16 54.95 -20.77
N ALA A 478 -53.14 55.75 -20.36
CA ALA A 478 -54.53 55.56 -20.79
C ALA A 478 -54.74 55.71 -22.32
N ASP A 479 -53.79 56.35 -23.02
CA ASP A 479 -53.79 56.54 -24.47
C ASP A 479 -52.89 55.53 -25.22
N GLY A 480 -52.23 54.61 -24.52
CA GLY A 480 -51.32 53.61 -25.08
C GLY A 480 -50.03 54.19 -25.68
N SER A 481 -49.74 55.48 -25.45
CA SER A 481 -48.58 56.18 -26.00
C SER A 481 -47.28 55.87 -25.26
N ARG A 482 -47.38 55.49 -23.98
CA ARG A 482 -46.27 55.27 -23.05
C ARG A 482 -46.52 54.01 -22.24
N SER A 483 -45.63 53.04 -22.36
CA SER A 483 -45.63 51.87 -21.49
C SER A 483 -44.26 51.65 -20.86
N LEU A 484 -44.27 51.22 -19.60
CA LEU A 484 -43.09 50.79 -18.87
C LEU A 484 -43.43 49.45 -18.21
N ALA A 485 -42.82 48.39 -18.72
CA ALA A 485 -42.85 47.09 -18.10
C ALA A 485 -41.50 46.78 -17.48
N ALA A 486 -41.53 46.30 -16.24
CA ALA A 486 -40.37 45.77 -15.53
C ALA A 486 -40.69 44.34 -15.13
N ARG A 487 -39.73 43.43 -15.32
CA ARG A 487 -39.84 42.05 -14.86
C ARG A 487 -38.57 41.66 -14.12
N LEU A 488 -38.73 41.20 -12.89
CA LEU A 488 -37.69 40.58 -12.07
C LEU A 488 -37.88 39.08 -12.18
N SER A 489 -36.84 38.34 -12.54
CA SER A 489 -36.82 36.87 -12.48
C SER A 489 -35.67 36.38 -11.62
N ALA A 490 -35.96 35.38 -10.79
CA ALA A 490 -35.01 34.81 -9.84
C ALA A 490 -35.17 33.28 -9.79
N LEU A 491 -34.04 32.59 -9.71
CA LEU A 491 -33.92 31.15 -9.54
C LEU A 491 -32.79 30.88 -8.54
N GLU A 492 -33.06 30.05 -7.54
CA GLU A 492 -32.05 29.47 -6.67
C GLU A 492 -32.36 27.99 -6.48
N THR A 493 -31.38 27.14 -6.80
CA THR A 493 -31.46 25.68 -6.67
C THR A 493 -30.23 25.21 -5.92
N GLU A 494 -30.40 24.32 -4.94
CA GLU A 494 -29.32 23.62 -4.26
C GLU A 494 -29.56 22.11 -4.36
N GLY A 495 -28.57 21.38 -4.90
CA GLY A 495 -28.54 19.93 -4.98
C GLY A 495 -27.42 19.38 -4.11
N LYS A 496 -27.69 18.29 -3.38
CA LYS A 496 -26.70 17.55 -2.58
C LYS A 496 -26.87 16.06 -2.84
N VAL A 497 -25.78 15.40 -3.20
CA VAL A 497 -25.73 13.95 -3.42
C VAL A 497 -24.58 13.39 -2.61
N LYS A 498 -24.82 12.28 -1.90
CA LYS A 498 -23.79 11.53 -1.17
C LYS A 498 -23.94 10.06 -1.50
N VAL A 499 -22.88 9.46 -2.05
CA VAL A 499 -22.80 8.04 -2.38
C VAL A 499 -21.76 7.40 -1.48
N ILE A 500 -22.10 6.28 -0.86
CA ILE A 500 -21.18 5.48 -0.05
C ILE A 500 -21.23 4.05 -0.57
N SER A 501 -20.09 3.55 -1.01
CA SER A 501 -19.94 2.17 -1.48
C SER A 501 -18.97 1.42 -0.59
N ARG A 502 -19.32 0.20 -0.17
CA ARG A 502 -18.50 -0.64 0.71
C ARG A 502 -18.17 -2.02 0.10
N PRO A 503 -17.26 -2.11 -0.88
CA PRO A 503 -16.77 -3.39 -1.35
C PRO A 503 -15.96 -4.10 -0.26
N GLN A 504 -16.15 -5.42 -0.16
CA GLN A 504 -15.34 -6.27 0.73
C GLN A 504 -14.85 -7.50 -0.04
N VAL A 505 -13.58 -7.86 0.16
CA VAL A 505 -12.98 -9.06 -0.47
C VAL A 505 -12.03 -9.75 0.49
N ALA A 506 -12.08 -11.07 0.57
CA ALA A 506 -11.16 -11.87 1.38
C ALA A 506 -10.20 -12.63 0.48
N THR A 507 -8.92 -12.65 0.85
CA THR A 507 -7.89 -13.39 0.11
C THR A 507 -6.85 -13.99 1.05
N VAL A 508 -6.09 -14.95 0.53
CA VAL A 508 -4.94 -15.53 1.21
C VAL A 508 -3.74 -14.59 1.08
N ASN A 509 -2.83 -14.64 2.06
CA ASN A 509 -1.57 -13.91 2.02
C ASN A 509 -0.84 -14.09 0.67
N ASN A 510 -0.31 -13.00 0.11
CA ASN A 510 0.43 -12.95 -1.16
C ASN A 510 -0.38 -13.39 -2.41
N LYS A 511 -1.71 -13.44 -2.35
CA LYS A 511 -2.57 -13.69 -3.54
C LYS A 511 -3.43 -12.47 -3.84
N GLN A 512 -3.37 -12.04 -5.09
CA GLN A 512 -4.19 -10.94 -5.60
C GLN A 512 -5.67 -11.30 -5.54
N ALA A 513 -6.47 -10.36 -5.06
CA ALA A 513 -7.91 -10.40 -5.11
C ALA A 513 -8.45 -9.20 -5.88
N GLU A 514 -9.58 -9.43 -6.55
CA GLU A 514 -10.24 -8.45 -7.39
C GLU A 514 -11.74 -8.51 -7.12
N ILE A 515 -12.35 -7.34 -6.96
CA ILE A 515 -13.81 -7.18 -6.85
C ILE A 515 -14.26 -6.07 -7.79
N LYS A 516 -15.24 -6.39 -8.62
CA LYS A 516 -15.85 -5.49 -9.61
C LYS A 516 -17.35 -5.38 -9.40
N SER A 517 -17.84 -4.15 -9.36
CA SER A 517 -19.25 -3.81 -9.39
C SER A 517 -19.46 -2.82 -10.53
N VAL A 518 -19.71 -3.36 -11.73
CA VAL A 518 -19.78 -2.58 -12.97
C VAL A 518 -21.16 -2.68 -13.63
N GLU A 519 -21.58 -1.61 -14.28
CA GLU A 519 -22.70 -1.54 -15.19
C GLU A 519 -22.15 -1.55 -16.63
N THR A 520 -22.54 -2.56 -17.41
CA THR A 520 -22.10 -2.72 -18.80
C THR A 520 -23.16 -2.16 -19.75
N VAL A 521 -22.82 -1.13 -20.51
CA VAL A 521 -23.66 -0.60 -21.60
C VAL A 521 -23.15 -1.12 -22.93
N ARG A 522 -24.07 -1.70 -23.72
CA ARG A 522 -23.81 -2.22 -25.06
C ARG A 522 -24.12 -1.17 -26.11
N VAL A 523 -23.08 -0.68 -26.77
CA VAL A 523 -23.18 0.35 -27.80
C VAL A 523 -23.10 -0.29 -29.17
N ARG A 524 -24.00 0.08 -30.09
CA ARG A 524 -23.97 -0.43 -31.47
C ARG A 524 -22.90 0.31 -32.26
N LEU A 525 -21.95 -0.41 -32.86
CA LEU A 525 -20.98 0.18 -33.80
C LEU A 525 -21.71 0.70 -35.05
N PRO A 526 -21.29 1.85 -35.61
CA PRO A 526 -21.86 2.35 -36.85
C PRO A 526 -21.64 1.35 -37.99
N ASP A 527 -22.73 1.01 -38.70
CA ASP A 527 -22.72 0.14 -39.88
C ASP A 527 -22.09 0.89 -41.09
N SER A 528 -20.79 1.17 -41.06
CA SER A 528 -20.08 1.68 -42.26
C SER A 528 -19.67 0.51 -43.16
N GLY A 529 -20.65 -0.24 -43.66
CA GLY A 529 -20.49 -1.24 -44.71
C GLY A 529 -21.15 -0.77 -46.00
N THR A 530 -20.45 0.00 -46.84
CA THR A 530 -20.90 0.25 -48.21
C THR A 530 -20.74 -1.03 -49.03
N SER A 531 -21.81 -1.80 -49.20
CA SER A 531 -21.84 -2.88 -50.19
C SER A 531 -21.96 -2.26 -51.59
N ILE A 532 -20.86 -2.18 -52.31
CA ILE A 532 -20.86 -1.78 -53.73
C ILE A 532 -21.30 -2.98 -54.55
N ALA A 533 -22.53 -2.95 -55.06
CA ALA A 533 -23.01 -3.93 -56.04
C ALA A 533 -22.46 -3.60 -57.43
N THR A 534 -21.37 -4.25 -57.86
CA THR A 534 -20.89 -4.15 -59.25
C THR A 534 -21.56 -5.21 -60.12
N GLY A 535 -22.63 -4.82 -60.82
CA GLY A 535 -23.28 -5.66 -61.84
C GLY A 535 -24.69 -5.18 -62.19
N SER A 536 -25.03 -5.15 -63.48
CA SER A 536 -26.37 -4.80 -63.96
C SER A 536 -27.37 -5.86 -63.48
N GLY A 537 -28.15 -5.53 -62.44
CA GLY A 537 -29.16 -6.41 -61.82
C GLY A 537 -28.87 -6.85 -60.37
N ALA A 538 -27.76 -6.42 -59.75
CA ALA A 538 -27.46 -6.75 -58.36
C ALA A 538 -28.15 -5.78 -57.38
N SER A 539 -29.09 -6.26 -56.57
CA SER A 539 -29.53 -5.56 -55.35
C SER A 539 -28.55 -5.86 -54.22
N ALA A 540 -27.93 -4.81 -53.70
CA ALA A 540 -27.20 -4.86 -52.45
C ALA A 540 -28.18 -5.12 -51.29
N SER A 541 -28.31 -6.37 -50.84
CA SER A 541 -28.91 -6.64 -49.52
C SER A 541 -27.86 -6.28 -48.47
N GLY A 542 -27.86 -5.01 -48.04
CA GLY A 542 -27.06 -4.52 -46.94
C GLY A 542 -27.50 -5.17 -45.62
N GLY A 543 -26.98 -6.36 -45.33
CA GLY A 543 -27.06 -6.94 -44.00
C GLY A 543 -26.06 -6.21 -43.10
N GLY A 544 -26.52 -5.18 -42.39
CA GLY A 544 -25.73 -4.52 -41.35
C GLY A 544 -25.38 -5.55 -40.27
N ARG A 545 -24.09 -5.89 -40.16
CA ARG A 545 -23.61 -6.70 -39.04
C ARG A 545 -23.49 -5.74 -37.86
N THR A 546 -24.50 -5.73 -37.00
CA THR A 546 -24.46 -4.94 -35.76
C THR A 546 -23.43 -5.56 -34.82
N ALA A 547 -22.20 -5.04 -34.84
CA ALA A 547 -21.25 -5.28 -33.78
C ALA A 547 -21.64 -4.40 -32.57
N PHE A 548 -21.48 -4.95 -31.37
CA PHE A 548 -21.67 -4.19 -30.14
C PHE A 548 -20.31 -4.05 -29.43
N GLU A 549 -20.04 -2.86 -28.91
CA GLU A 549 -18.93 -2.59 -27.99
C GLU A 549 -19.49 -2.51 -26.57
N GLU A 550 -18.82 -3.17 -25.63
CA GLU A 550 -19.21 -3.19 -24.22
C GLU A 550 -18.37 -2.15 -23.48
N ILE A 551 -19.04 -1.16 -22.90
CA ILE A 551 -18.42 -0.13 -22.04
C ILE A 551 -18.87 -0.42 -20.62
N GLU A 552 -17.92 -0.69 -19.72
CA GLU A 552 -18.17 -0.98 -18.31
C GLU A 552 -17.80 0.25 -17.47
N VAL A 553 -18.75 0.72 -16.65
CA VAL A 553 -18.47 1.75 -15.65
C VAL A 553 -18.89 1.26 -14.26
N GLY A 554 -18.11 1.57 -13.24
CA GLY A 554 -18.44 1.21 -11.87
C GLY A 554 -17.21 1.21 -10.98
N ILE A 555 -17.25 0.38 -9.94
CA ILE A 555 -16.18 0.30 -8.96
C ILE A 555 -15.37 -0.97 -9.22
N GLU A 556 -14.05 -0.82 -9.33
CA GLU A 556 -13.10 -1.92 -9.40
C GLU A 556 -12.07 -1.73 -8.28
N LEU A 557 -11.87 -2.78 -7.49
CA LEU A 557 -10.83 -2.83 -6.47
C LEU A 557 -9.98 -4.07 -6.71
N THR A 558 -8.69 -3.85 -6.88
CA THR A 558 -7.69 -4.90 -7.00
C THR A 558 -6.66 -4.71 -5.91
N VAL A 559 -6.35 -5.79 -5.19
CA VAL A 559 -5.51 -5.70 -4.00
C VAL A 559 -4.70 -6.97 -3.78
N THR A 560 -3.43 -6.80 -3.44
CA THR A 560 -2.54 -7.91 -3.05
C THR A 560 -2.02 -7.65 -1.64
N PRO A 561 -2.53 -8.36 -0.62
CA PRO A 561 -2.08 -8.18 0.75
C PRO A 561 -0.91 -9.10 1.10
N GLN A 562 -0.02 -8.58 1.93
CA GLN A 562 1.05 -9.29 2.61
C GLN A 562 0.94 -9.03 4.12
N ALA A 563 0.49 -10.03 4.86
CA ALA A 563 0.40 -10.01 6.32
C ALA A 563 1.76 -10.31 6.95
N SER A 564 2.16 -9.46 7.88
CA SER A 564 3.36 -9.58 8.70
C SER A 564 3.04 -10.15 10.08
N PRO A 565 4.01 -10.77 10.79
CA PRO A 565 3.82 -11.33 12.13
C PRO A 565 3.43 -10.31 13.21
N ASP A 566 3.71 -9.02 12.98
CA ASP A 566 3.41 -7.89 13.87
C ASP A 566 1.98 -7.35 13.71
N TYR A 567 1.09 -8.09 13.03
CA TYR A 567 -0.27 -7.70 12.68
C TYR A 567 -0.37 -6.47 11.75
N TYR A 568 0.70 -6.13 11.04
CA TYR A 568 0.62 -5.20 9.93
C TYR A 568 0.33 -5.93 8.63
N VAL A 569 -0.37 -5.25 7.73
CA VAL A 569 -0.66 -5.72 6.38
C VAL A 569 -0.11 -4.70 5.41
N LEU A 570 0.91 -5.12 4.65
CA LEU A 570 1.38 -4.40 3.48
C LEU A 570 0.42 -4.73 2.33
N MET A 571 -0.06 -3.74 1.61
CA MET A 571 -1.03 -3.94 0.53
C MET A 571 -0.65 -3.10 -0.68
N ASP A 572 -0.63 -3.74 -1.84
CA ASP A 572 -0.68 -3.05 -3.13
C ASP A 572 -2.15 -2.90 -3.51
N VAL A 573 -2.64 -1.67 -3.55
CA VAL A 573 -4.05 -1.35 -3.77
C VAL A 573 -4.20 -0.55 -5.06
N ILE A 574 -5.11 -0.98 -5.92
CA ILE A 574 -5.59 -0.27 -7.10
C ILE A 574 -7.10 -0.13 -6.94
N ALA A 575 -7.57 1.10 -6.71
CA ALA A 575 -8.99 1.41 -6.58
C ALA A 575 -9.40 2.31 -7.75
N ARG A 576 -10.45 1.90 -8.47
CA ARG A 576 -11.03 2.63 -9.60
C ARG A 576 -12.51 2.87 -9.36
N SER A 577 -12.94 4.07 -9.74
CA SER A 577 -14.34 4.47 -9.79
C SER A 577 -14.60 5.12 -11.13
N SER A 578 -15.48 4.53 -11.93
CA SER A 578 -15.91 5.07 -13.20
C SER A 578 -17.42 5.30 -13.25
N THR A 579 -17.82 6.38 -13.91
CA THR A 579 -19.22 6.75 -14.14
C THR A 579 -19.41 7.16 -15.60
N PHE A 580 -20.64 7.17 -16.09
CA PHE A 580 -20.93 7.79 -17.39
C PHE A 580 -20.75 9.31 -17.30
N GLY A 581 -20.10 9.87 -18.31
CA GLY A 581 -19.94 11.32 -18.49
C GLY A 581 -21.14 11.94 -19.22
N SER A 582 -21.25 13.27 -19.11
CA SER A 582 -22.35 14.03 -19.71
C SER A 582 -22.20 14.28 -21.21
N THR A 583 -21.00 14.09 -21.76
CA THR A 583 -20.77 14.23 -23.21
C THR A 583 -21.14 12.94 -23.94
N VAL A 584 -21.87 13.09 -25.06
CA VAL A 584 -22.30 11.98 -25.91
C VAL A 584 -21.87 12.28 -27.34
N VAL A 585 -21.07 11.39 -27.93
CA VAL A 585 -20.65 11.48 -29.33
C VAL A 585 -21.23 10.27 -30.05
N ASP A 586 -21.96 10.46 -31.15
CA ASP A 586 -22.58 9.37 -31.93
C ASP A 586 -23.49 8.42 -31.10
N ASN A 587 -24.19 8.95 -30.09
CA ASN A 587 -24.97 8.20 -29.10
C ASN A 587 -24.13 7.28 -28.17
N ILE A 588 -22.82 7.49 -28.11
CA ILE A 588 -21.90 6.82 -27.19
C ILE A 588 -21.59 7.80 -26.05
N PRO A 589 -21.98 7.50 -24.79
CA PRO A 589 -21.63 8.34 -23.67
C PRO A 589 -20.12 8.24 -23.38
N SER A 590 -19.52 9.36 -23.02
CA SER A 590 -18.18 9.41 -22.45
C SER A 590 -18.11 8.63 -21.12
N THR A 591 -16.92 8.20 -20.72
CA THR A 591 -16.66 7.63 -19.40
C THR A 591 -15.79 8.59 -18.59
N LEU A 592 -16.13 8.75 -17.31
CA LEU A 592 -15.36 9.51 -16.34
C LEU A 592 -14.75 8.52 -15.36
N GLU A 593 -13.43 8.32 -15.42
CA GLU A 593 -12.70 7.38 -14.58
C GLU A 593 -11.81 8.11 -13.57
N ARG A 594 -11.77 7.58 -12.34
CA ARG A 594 -10.96 8.07 -11.23
C ARG A 594 -10.23 6.87 -10.63
N GLU A 595 -8.90 6.89 -10.64
CA GLU A 595 -8.04 5.78 -10.19
C GLU A 595 -7.07 6.25 -9.10
N ALA A 596 -6.86 5.39 -8.09
CA ALA A 596 -5.88 5.56 -7.03
C ALA A 596 -5.07 4.27 -6.87
N THR A 597 -3.75 4.38 -7.07
CA THR A 597 -2.79 3.27 -6.93
C THR A 597 -1.78 3.59 -5.84
N SER A 598 -1.64 2.72 -4.85
CA SER A 598 -0.68 2.92 -3.77
C SER A 598 -0.26 1.61 -3.10
N THR A 599 0.96 1.61 -2.56
CA THR A 599 1.46 0.55 -1.68
C THR A 599 1.47 1.10 -0.26
N ILE A 600 0.68 0.49 0.63
CA ILE A 600 0.47 1.00 2.00
C ILE A 600 0.72 -0.08 3.04
N LEU A 601 1.25 0.32 4.20
CA LEU A 601 1.43 -0.55 5.36
C LEU A 601 0.47 -0.09 6.47
N VAL A 602 -0.49 -0.93 6.80
CA VAL A 602 -1.57 -0.59 7.74
C VAL A 602 -1.70 -1.68 8.80
N LYS A 603 -1.91 -1.29 10.06
CA LYS A 603 -2.17 -2.25 11.12
C LYS A 603 -3.55 -2.90 10.93
N SER A 604 -3.67 -4.20 11.21
CA SER A 604 -4.95 -4.88 11.12
C SER A 604 -6.02 -4.21 12.00
N GLY A 605 -7.20 -4.02 11.44
CA GLY A 605 -8.36 -3.35 12.04
C GLY A 605 -8.33 -1.82 11.97
N GLN A 606 -7.25 -1.21 11.48
CA GLN A 606 -7.18 0.24 11.32
C GLN A 606 -7.56 0.68 9.91
N THR A 607 -8.31 1.78 9.82
CA THR A 607 -8.67 2.38 8.54
C THR A 607 -7.58 3.34 8.09
N PHE A 608 -7.16 3.20 6.84
CA PHE A 608 -6.28 4.13 6.16
C PHE A 608 -7.04 4.84 5.05
N ALA A 609 -6.90 6.16 4.96
CA ALA A 609 -7.40 6.93 3.83
C ALA A 609 -6.35 6.91 2.71
N LEU A 610 -6.62 6.17 1.63
CA LEU A 610 -5.72 6.05 0.48
C LEU A 610 -5.47 7.40 -0.18
N GLY A 611 -6.49 8.25 -0.16
CA GLY A 611 -6.49 9.60 -0.73
C GLY A 611 -7.86 9.93 -1.30
N GLY A 612 -7.94 11.10 -1.93
CA GLY A 612 -9.16 11.56 -2.58
C GLY A 612 -8.90 12.65 -3.62
N ILE A 613 -9.93 12.96 -4.40
CA ILE A 613 -9.94 14.04 -5.38
C ILE A 613 -11.02 15.02 -4.93
N TYR A 614 -10.65 16.30 -4.81
CA TYR A 614 -11.58 17.39 -4.53
C TYR A 614 -11.55 18.37 -5.69
N ARG A 615 -12.72 18.65 -6.27
CA ARG A 615 -12.90 19.55 -7.41
C ARG A 615 -13.93 20.61 -7.03
N ILE A 616 -13.55 21.88 -7.22
CA ILE A 616 -14.48 23.01 -7.14
C ILE A 616 -14.54 23.63 -8.53
N GLU A 617 -15.75 23.84 -9.03
CA GLU A 617 -16.03 24.60 -10.24
C GLU A 617 -16.94 25.77 -9.91
N ASP A 618 -16.38 26.98 -10.02
CA ASP A 618 -17.05 28.24 -9.73
C ASP A 618 -17.22 29.04 -11.03
N THR A 619 -18.46 29.18 -11.50
CA THR A 619 -18.80 30.02 -12.65
C THR A 619 -19.61 31.23 -12.18
N ASP A 620 -19.03 32.43 -12.29
CA ASP A 620 -19.73 33.70 -12.09
C ASP A 620 -19.81 34.45 -13.42
N GLN A 621 -21.03 34.62 -13.92
CA GLN A 621 -21.32 35.30 -15.16
C GLN A 621 -22.24 36.50 -14.92
N ILE A 622 -21.71 37.69 -15.20
CA ILE A 622 -22.47 38.94 -15.15
C ILE A 622 -22.66 39.46 -16.57
N GLN A 623 -23.92 39.49 -17.02
CA GLN A 623 -24.32 40.12 -18.29
C GLN A 623 -25.08 41.40 -17.98
N GLY A 624 -24.87 42.49 -18.70
CA GLY A 624 -25.62 43.71 -18.42
C GLY A 624 -25.35 44.85 -19.39
N VAL A 625 -26.09 45.94 -19.21
CA VAL A 625 -25.89 47.16 -20.03
C VAL A 625 -24.58 47.85 -19.62
N PRO A 626 -23.68 48.19 -20.56
CA PRO A 626 -22.48 48.95 -20.26
C PRO A 626 -22.80 50.25 -19.50
N PHE A 627 -21.93 50.65 -18.57
CA PHE A 627 -22.10 51.78 -17.64
C PHE A 627 -23.21 51.63 -16.59
N LEU A 628 -24.44 51.24 -16.97
CA LEU A 628 -25.56 51.14 -16.02
C LEU A 628 -25.42 49.97 -15.04
N LYS A 629 -24.80 48.86 -15.46
CA LYS A 629 -24.61 47.67 -14.61
C LYS A 629 -23.70 47.89 -13.38
N ASP A 630 -22.87 48.93 -13.42
CA ASP A 630 -21.83 49.20 -12.42
C ASP A 630 -22.24 50.30 -11.40
N ILE A 631 -23.44 50.86 -11.52
CA ILE A 631 -23.95 51.85 -10.56
C ILE A 631 -24.23 51.17 -9.21
N PRO A 632 -23.73 51.69 -8.07
CA PRO A 632 -24.01 51.10 -6.77
C PRO A 632 -25.53 51.09 -6.48
N PHE A 633 -26.02 50.00 -5.89
CA PHE A 633 -27.44 49.71 -5.61
C PHE A 633 -28.33 49.54 -6.85
N LEU A 634 -28.25 50.42 -7.85
CA LEU A 634 -29.12 50.41 -9.04
C LEU A 634 -28.62 49.49 -10.16
N GLY A 635 -27.34 49.15 -10.19
CA GLY A 635 -26.74 48.33 -11.25
C GLY A 635 -27.30 46.91 -11.33
N VAL A 636 -27.86 46.40 -10.22
CA VAL A 636 -28.57 45.10 -10.17
C VAL A 636 -29.77 45.08 -11.12
N LEU A 637 -30.44 46.22 -11.33
CA LEU A 637 -31.60 46.34 -12.23
C LEU A 637 -31.23 46.30 -13.72
N PHE A 638 -29.95 46.45 -14.05
CA PHE A 638 -29.44 46.55 -15.43
C PHE A 638 -28.47 45.41 -15.77
N ARG A 639 -28.45 44.35 -14.97
CA ARG A 639 -27.62 43.16 -15.17
C ARG A 639 -28.36 41.88 -14.80
N ARG A 640 -27.90 40.76 -15.34
CA ARG A 640 -28.15 39.40 -14.89
C ARG A 640 -26.90 38.86 -14.23
N SER A 641 -27.06 38.22 -13.08
CA SER A 641 -26.00 37.55 -12.34
C SER A 641 -26.34 36.06 -12.29
N PHE A 642 -25.48 35.26 -12.91
CA PHE A 642 -25.56 33.81 -12.93
C PHE A 642 -24.36 33.26 -12.17
N VAL A 643 -24.62 32.52 -11.10
CA VAL A 643 -23.62 31.87 -10.26
C VAL A 643 -23.93 30.39 -10.26
N ASP A 644 -22.99 29.59 -10.73
CA ASP A 644 -23.04 28.13 -10.70
C ASP A 644 -21.80 27.62 -9.96
N LYS A 645 -22.03 26.90 -8.86
CA LYS A 645 -20.98 26.36 -7.98
C LYS A 645 -21.17 24.86 -7.89
N SER A 646 -20.16 24.10 -8.26
CA SER A 646 -20.16 22.63 -8.18
C SER A 646 -18.96 22.16 -7.38
N ASP A 647 -19.22 21.57 -6.21
CA ASP A 647 -18.22 20.97 -5.34
C ASP A 647 -18.34 19.45 -5.46
N GLU A 648 -17.25 18.77 -5.83
CA GLU A 648 -17.17 17.30 -5.88
C GLU A 648 -16.03 16.81 -4.99
N GLU A 649 -16.30 15.79 -4.19
CA GLU A 649 -15.34 15.14 -3.31
C GLU A 649 -15.42 13.62 -3.47
N LEU A 650 -14.29 12.96 -3.69
CA LEU A 650 -14.19 11.50 -3.72
C LEU A 650 -13.07 11.08 -2.79
N ILE A 651 -13.34 10.21 -1.81
CA ILE A 651 -12.32 9.68 -0.90
C ILE A 651 -12.41 8.15 -0.84
N PHE A 652 -11.25 7.51 -0.84
CA PHE A 652 -11.08 6.06 -0.68
C PHE A 652 -10.52 5.75 0.71
N PHE A 653 -11.22 4.89 1.44
CA PHE A 653 -10.78 4.32 2.71
C PHE A 653 -10.61 2.81 2.56
N ILE A 654 -9.60 2.26 3.24
CA ILE A 654 -9.34 0.82 3.29
C ILE A 654 -9.01 0.38 4.71
N THR A 655 -9.57 -0.76 5.11
CA THR A 655 -9.40 -1.37 6.44
C THR A 655 -9.09 -2.85 6.25
N PRO A 656 -7.85 -3.31 6.54
CA PRO A 656 -7.51 -4.72 6.49
C PRO A 656 -7.81 -5.43 7.81
N HIS A 657 -8.42 -6.61 7.76
CA HIS A 657 -8.68 -7.49 8.90
C HIS A 657 -7.99 -8.84 8.67
N ILE A 658 -7.07 -9.21 9.54
CA ILE A 658 -6.49 -10.57 9.53
C ILE A 658 -7.52 -11.49 10.19
N VAL A 659 -7.96 -12.53 9.49
CA VAL A 659 -8.99 -13.45 10.00
C VAL A 659 -8.38 -14.33 11.10
N GLU A 660 -8.86 -14.18 12.33
CA GLU A 660 -8.36 -14.92 13.49
C GLU A 660 -8.55 -16.44 13.34
N GLY A 661 -7.61 -17.20 13.90
CA GLY A 661 -7.53 -18.66 13.75
C GLY A 661 -6.61 -19.13 12.62
N SER A 662 -5.97 -18.21 11.88
CA SER A 662 -5.02 -18.51 10.81
C SER A 662 -3.54 -18.39 11.15
N PHE A 663 -3.23 -17.93 12.36
CA PHE A 663 -1.86 -17.71 12.81
C PHE A 663 -1.65 -18.58 14.04
N ASP A 664 -0.78 -19.58 13.96
CA ASP A 664 -0.27 -20.27 15.15
C ASP A 664 1.11 -19.67 15.47
N PRO A 665 1.20 -18.73 16.43
CA PRO A 665 2.47 -18.10 16.79
C PRO A 665 3.44 -19.08 17.48
N SER A 666 3.02 -20.32 17.80
CA SER A 666 3.87 -21.32 18.45
C SER A 666 4.67 -22.19 17.47
N LEU A 667 4.46 -22.04 16.16
CA LEU A 667 5.11 -22.85 15.11
C LEU A 667 6.25 -22.13 14.36
N MET A 668 6.61 -20.90 14.78
CA MET A 668 7.75 -20.14 14.22
C MET A 668 8.99 -20.18 15.12
#